data_AF-A0A1R3HKV3-F1
#
_entry.id   AF-A0A1R3HKV3-F1
#
_cell.length_a   1.000
_cell.length_b   1.000
_cell.length_c   1.000
_cell.angle_alpha   90.00
_cell.angle_beta   90.00
_cell.angle_gamma   90.00
#
_symmetry.space_group_name_H-M   'P 1'
#
loop_
_entity.id
_entity.type
_entity.pdbx_description
1 polymer ?
#
loop_
_entity_poly.entity_id
_entity_poly.type
_entity_poly.pdbx_seq_one_letter_code
_entity_poly.pdbx_strand_id
1 'polypeptide(L)'
;MGDPNQTAPKLPIPGKRNVLITSALPYVNNVPHLGNIIGCVLSADVFARYCRLRGYNVVYVCGTDEYGTTTETKAIEENCTPQEICDKYHALHKEVYDWFDISFDKFGRTSTPEQTEVCQAIFQKLWDNNWLSEDTMQQLFCDTCQRFLADRLVEGTCPHEGCNYDSARGDQCEKCGKLLNPTELKDPRCKACQNTPRIRDTKHLFLELPKLEGQLREYIDKMSVAGSWSQNAINTTQGWLKDGLKARCITRDLKWGVPVPHENYKDKVFYVWFDAPIGYVSITACYTPEWEKWWKNPENVELFQFMGKDNVPFHTVMFPSTLLGTGENWTLMKSISVTEYLNYEAGKFSKSKGIGVFGNDVKDTNIPVEVWRYYLLTNRPEVSDTLFTWDDLQAKLNSELLGNLGNFINRVLTFIAKPSGEGYGSIIPDAPGAESHSLTKVSSERVYKLVEQYIEAMEKVKLKQGLKTAMGISTEGNWYLQESKFWRLYKEDQPSCSIVMRYAVGLVHILACLLEPFIPSFSVEVFRQLNLHPQAQLSLCDEKRDLDWARRPWEIVPAGHKIGNPKPMFEELKSERVQELRERYAGSQADRRARAEAEAAKTADQLKKTKISDGKKQKPTKSAADSKAKPTTEPEISITRLDIRVGKILKAQKHPDADSLYVEEIDVGEPQPRTVVSGLVKFIPLEEMQNRLVCVLCNLKPATMRGIKSHAMVLAASNSDHTKVELVEPPKSAIVGERVTFPGFEGEPDDVLNPKKKVWETLQVDLHSDANLVACYKDIPLTTSAGVCKVASISNGSIR
;
A
#
# COMPACT_ATOMS: atom_id res chain seq x y z
N MET A 1 -30.86 2.99 18.90
CA MET A 1 -31.73 2.97 17.70
C MET A 1 -30.96 2.24 16.62
N GLY A 2 -31.46 1.11 16.13
CA GLY A 2 -30.74 0.26 15.18
C GLY A 2 -30.66 0.90 13.80
N ASP A 3 -29.51 0.76 13.15
CA ASP A 3 -29.27 1.16 11.76
C ASP A 3 -30.17 0.32 10.83
N PRO A 4 -31.04 0.94 10.01
CA PRO A 4 -31.97 0.24 9.12
C PRO A 4 -31.29 -0.62 8.04
N ASN A 5 -29.95 -0.59 7.91
CA ASN A 5 -29.18 -1.44 7.00
C ASN A 5 -28.56 -2.69 7.64
N GLN A 6 -28.80 -2.98 8.93
CA GLN A 6 -28.21 -4.19 9.55
C GLN A 6 -28.94 -5.47 9.11
N THR A 7 -28.35 -6.18 8.16
CA THR A 7 -28.63 -7.60 7.93
C THR A 7 -28.41 -8.40 9.22
N ALA A 8 -29.25 -9.41 9.45
CA ALA A 8 -29.15 -10.26 10.64
C ALA A 8 -27.72 -10.77 10.87
N PRO A 9 -27.24 -10.85 12.14
CA PRO A 9 -25.88 -11.27 12.42
C PRO A 9 -25.61 -12.69 11.89
N LYS A 10 -24.46 -12.87 11.24
CA LYS A 10 -24.02 -14.18 10.73
C LYS A 10 -23.41 -15.00 11.87
N LEU A 11 -23.79 -16.27 11.95
CA LEU A 11 -23.25 -17.24 12.88
C LEU A 11 -22.50 -18.34 12.11
N PRO A 12 -21.56 -19.06 12.73
CA PRO A 12 -20.90 -20.21 12.10
C PRO A 12 -21.91 -21.27 11.69
N ILE A 13 -21.73 -21.83 10.50
CA ILE A 13 -22.57 -22.86 9.91
C ILE A 13 -21.81 -24.19 9.99
N PRO A 14 -22.33 -25.21 10.69
CA PRO A 14 -21.70 -26.52 10.76
C PRO A 14 -21.46 -27.12 9.36
N GLY A 15 -20.28 -27.73 9.17
CA GLY A 15 -19.90 -28.37 7.90
C GLY A 15 -19.51 -27.38 6.78
N LYS A 16 -19.64 -26.07 6.99
CA LYS A 16 -19.09 -25.04 6.10
C LYS A 16 -17.81 -24.46 6.67
N ARG A 17 -16.98 -23.91 5.79
CA ARG A 17 -15.80 -23.14 6.21
C ARG A 17 -16.25 -21.80 6.79
N ASN A 18 -16.01 -21.59 8.08
CA ASN A 18 -16.32 -20.35 8.79
C ASN A 18 -15.03 -19.56 9.02
N VAL A 19 -14.96 -18.35 8.50
CA VAL A 19 -13.77 -17.51 8.53
C VAL A 19 -14.07 -16.24 9.31
N LEU A 20 -13.40 -16.09 10.45
CA LEU A 20 -13.41 -14.87 11.23
C LEU A 20 -12.20 -14.03 10.86
N ILE A 21 -12.44 -12.80 10.42
CA ILE A 21 -11.37 -11.90 9.98
C ILE A 21 -11.34 -10.70 10.92
N THR A 22 -10.15 -10.38 11.42
CA THR A 22 -9.91 -9.14 12.16
C THR A 22 -8.83 -8.31 11.47
N SER A 23 -9.00 -6.99 11.55
CA SER A 23 -7.94 -6.04 11.21
C SER A 23 -7.52 -5.32 12.47
N ALA A 24 -6.22 -5.01 12.59
CA ALA A 24 -5.71 -4.27 13.74
C ALA A 24 -6.53 -3.01 14.02
N LEU A 25 -6.96 -2.85 15.27
CA LEU A 25 -7.78 -1.72 15.69
C LEU A 25 -6.96 -0.42 15.53
N PRO A 26 -7.33 0.49 14.61
CA PRO A 26 -6.70 1.80 14.55
C PRO A 26 -6.90 2.57 15.84
N TYR A 27 -5.82 3.18 16.32
CA TYR A 27 -5.90 4.05 17.49
C TYR A 27 -6.68 5.33 17.14
N VAL A 28 -7.71 5.62 17.93
CA VAL A 28 -8.75 6.60 17.57
C VAL A 28 -8.22 8.04 17.45
N ASN A 29 -7.18 8.41 18.20
CA ASN A 29 -6.77 9.81 18.29
C ASN A 29 -6.01 10.36 17.06
N ASN A 30 -5.89 9.56 15.98
CA ASN A 30 -5.15 9.92 14.78
C ASN A 30 -5.92 9.57 13.51
N VAL A 31 -6.03 10.52 12.60
CA VAL A 31 -6.47 10.25 11.23
C VAL A 31 -5.56 9.21 10.58
N PRO A 32 -6.10 8.12 10.03
CA PRO A 32 -5.29 7.07 9.42
C PRO A 32 -4.66 7.59 8.12
N HIS A 33 -3.38 7.31 7.89
CA HIS A 33 -2.71 7.56 6.61
C HIS A 33 -2.75 6.32 5.71
N LEU A 34 -2.36 6.47 4.44
CA LEU A 34 -2.39 5.37 3.46
C LEU A 34 -1.67 4.10 3.95
N GLY A 35 -0.54 4.27 4.64
CA GLY A 35 0.17 3.16 5.29
C GLY A 35 -0.64 2.37 6.32
N ASN A 36 -1.46 3.02 7.16
CA ASN A 36 -2.34 2.31 8.08
C ASN A 36 -3.44 1.54 7.33
N ILE A 37 -3.96 2.14 6.26
CA ILE A 37 -5.03 1.58 5.45
C ILE A 37 -4.55 0.32 4.74
N ILE A 38 -3.45 0.39 3.99
CA ILE A 38 -2.91 -0.77 3.25
C ILE A 38 -2.43 -1.88 4.19
N GLY A 39 -1.80 -1.54 5.31
CA GLY A 39 -1.23 -2.54 6.22
C GLY A 39 -2.27 -3.34 7.00
N CYS A 40 -3.49 -2.78 7.15
CA CYS A 40 -4.52 -3.36 7.99
C CYS A 40 -5.84 -3.53 7.21
N VAL A 41 -6.68 -2.49 7.18
CA VAL A 41 -8.09 -2.62 6.80
C VAL A 41 -8.31 -2.96 5.33
N LEU A 42 -7.51 -2.39 4.42
CA LEU A 42 -7.64 -2.67 2.98
C LEU A 42 -7.17 -4.09 2.65
N SER A 43 -6.11 -4.57 3.30
CA SER A 43 -5.64 -5.96 3.14
C SER A 43 -6.68 -6.97 3.62
N ALA A 44 -7.27 -6.72 4.78
CA ALA A 44 -8.31 -7.59 5.34
C ALA A 44 -9.59 -7.56 4.51
N ASP A 45 -9.99 -6.40 3.99
CA ASP A 45 -11.16 -6.25 3.12
C ASP A 45 -11.05 -7.09 1.84
N VAL A 46 -9.89 -7.05 1.18
CA VAL A 46 -9.63 -7.85 -0.01
C VAL A 46 -9.82 -9.35 0.30
N PHE A 47 -9.26 -9.82 1.41
CA PHE A 47 -9.43 -11.23 1.78
C PHE A 47 -10.88 -11.56 2.17
N ALA A 48 -11.56 -10.67 2.89
CA ALA A 48 -12.97 -10.85 3.27
C ALA A 48 -13.89 -10.95 2.05
N ARG A 49 -13.72 -10.07 1.07
CA ARG A 49 -14.45 -10.09 -0.21
C ARG A 49 -14.17 -11.37 -0.99
N TYR A 50 -12.90 -11.75 -1.11
CA TYR A 50 -12.51 -13.02 -1.72
C TYR A 50 -13.20 -14.23 -1.05
N CYS A 51 -13.17 -14.32 0.28
CA CYS A 51 -13.83 -15.40 1.00
C CYS A 51 -15.35 -15.42 0.77
N ARG A 52 -16.00 -14.25 0.69
CA ARG A 52 -17.43 -14.15 0.34
C ARG A 52 -17.71 -14.64 -1.08
N LEU A 53 -16.87 -14.30 -2.06
CA LEU A 53 -16.99 -14.79 -3.44
C LEU A 53 -16.83 -16.31 -3.53
N ARG A 54 -15.96 -16.90 -2.70
CA ARG A 54 -15.82 -18.36 -2.58
C ARG A 54 -17.01 -19.05 -1.92
N GLY A 55 -17.97 -18.28 -1.37
CA GLY A 55 -19.14 -18.80 -0.66
C GLY A 55 -18.85 -19.22 0.78
N TYR A 56 -17.71 -18.80 1.35
CA TYR A 56 -17.39 -19.08 2.75
C TYR A 56 -18.29 -18.25 3.67
N ASN A 57 -18.52 -18.76 4.88
CA ASN A 57 -19.24 -18.00 5.89
C ASN A 57 -18.26 -17.05 6.60
N VAL A 58 -18.35 -15.76 6.31
CA VAL A 58 -17.35 -14.77 6.72
C VAL A 58 -17.97 -13.72 7.61
N VAL A 59 -17.28 -13.41 8.70
CA VAL A 59 -17.48 -12.21 9.51
C VAL A 59 -16.18 -11.42 9.57
N TYR A 60 -16.20 -10.19 9.05
CA TYR A 60 -15.08 -9.26 9.11
C TYR A 60 -15.36 -8.15 10.13
N VAL A 61 -14.59 -8.15 11.23
CA VAL A 61 -14.73 -7.20 12.34
C VAL A 61 -13.49 -6.31 12.47
N CYS A 62 -13.71 -5.05 12.79
CA CYS A 62 -12.69 -4.08 13.18
C CYS A 62 -13.35 -3.01 14.06
N GLY A 63 -12.58 -2.03 14.52
CA GLY A 63 -13.10 -0.92 15.30
C GLY A 63 -11.98 0.02 15.71
N THR A 64 -12.32 1.04 16.47
CA THR A 64 -11.33 1.98 17.03
C THR A 64 -10.85 1.50 18.40
N ASP A 65 -9.53 1.58 18.61
CA ASP A 65 -8.91 1.46 19.93
C ASP A 65 -8.89 2.84 20.60
N GLU A 66 -9.60 2.96 21.72
CA GLU A 66 -10.02 4.24 22.28
C GLU A 66 -9.40 4.57 23.64
N TYR A 67 -8.85 3.58 24.35
CA TYR A 67 -8.35 3.75 25.70
C TYR A 67 -6.87 4.15 25.76
N GLY A 68 -6.44 4.62 26.93
CA GLY A 68 -5.03 4.91 27.22
C GLY A 68 -4.66 6.40 27.23
N THR A 69 -3.44 6.66 27.68
CA THR A 69 -2.92 8.01 27.99
C THR A 69 -2.92 8.96 26.79
N THR A 70 -2.75 8.42 25.58
CA THR A 70 -2.72 9.19 24.34
C THR A 70 -4.07 9.81 24.01
N THR A 71 -5.17 9.14 24.32
CA THR A 71 -6.52 9.72 24.21
C THR A 71 -6.71 10.83 25.24
N GLU A 72 -6.38 10.60 26.52
CA GLU A 72 -6.51 11.64 27.56
C GLU A 72 -5.69 12.89 27.24
N THR A 73 -4.44 12.72 26.80
CA THR A 73 -3.57 13.84 26.41
C THR A 73 -4.17 14.63 25.25
N LYS A 74 -4.68 13.94 24.23
CA LYS A 74 -5.27 14.58 23.06
C LYS A 74 -6.59 15.30 23.41
N ALA A 75 -7.39 14.72 24.30
CA ALA A 75 -8.62 15.32 24.80
C ALA A 75 -8.32 16.64 25.55
N ILE A 76 -7.29 16.66 26.40
CA ILE A 76 -6.80 17.88 27.06
C ILE A 76 -6.33 18.92 26.04
N GLU A 77 -5.52 18.52 25.04
CA GLU A 77 -5.06 19.44 23.98
C GLU A 77 -6.20 20.06 23.15
N GLU A 78 -7.28 19.30 22.90
CA GLU A 78 -8.45 19.75 22.15
C GLU A 78 -9.56 20.34 23.06
N ASN A 79 -9.30 20.51 24.38
CA ASN A 79 -10.26 21.00 25.37
C ASN A 79 -11.61 20.26 25.36
N CYS A 80 -11.59 18.93 25.31
CA CYS A 80 -12.76 18.06 25.37
C CYS A 80 -12.53 16.86 26.30
N THR A 81 -13.57 16.06 26.52
CA THR A 81 -13.47 14.81 27.27
C THR A 81 -12.90 13.68 26.39
N PRO A 82 -12.31 12.62 26.99
CA PRO A 82 -11.89 11.43 26.25
C PRO A 82 -13.00 10.79 25.40
N GLN A 83 -14.25 10.76 25.90
CA GLN A 83 -15.37 10.23 25.14
C GLN A 83 -15.68 11.08 23.89
N GLU A 84 -15.75 12.41 24.03
CA GLU A 84 -16.04 13.31 22.91
C GLU A 84 -15.00 13.22 21.80
N ILE A 85 -13.71 13.12 22.16
CA ILE A 85 -12.66 12.96 21.14
C ILE A 85 -12.75 11.59 20.46
N CYS A 86 -13.03 10.52 21.21
CA CYS A 86 -13.22 9.20 20.63
C CYS A 86 -14.42 9.19 19.68
N ASP A 87 -15.55 9.81 20.05
CA ASP A 87 -16.75 9.89 19.22
C ASP A 87 -16.47 10.61 17.89
N LYS A 88 -15.78 11.76 17.97
CA LYS A 88 -15.37 12.55 16.82
C LYS A 88 -14.50 11.76 15.85
N TYR A 89 -13.45 11.11 16.36
CA TYR A 89 -12.52 10.42 15.48
C TYR A 89 -13.01 9.03 15.06
N HIS A 90 -13.81 8.32 15.85
CA HIS A 90 -14.47 7.09 15.41
C HIS A 90 -15.32 7.33 14.17
N ALA A 91 -16.14 8.40 14.18
CA ALA A 91 -16.91 8.82 13.01
C ALA A 91 -16.02 9.14 11.80
N LEU A 92 -14.89 9.84 12.03
CA LEU A 92 -13.93 10.14 10.97
C LEU A 92 -13.29 8.88 10.37
N HIS A 93 -12.87 7.93 11.20
CA HIS A 93 -12.35 6.64 10.74
C HIS A 93 -13.38 5.91 9.89
N LYS A 94 -14.63 5.84 10.37
CA LYS A 94 -15.72 5.23 9.62
C LYS A 94 -15.93 5.90 8.27
N GLU A 95 -15.98 7.23 8.20
CA GLU A 95 -16.12 7.96 6.94
C GLU A 95 -15.00 7.63 5.95
N VAL A 96 -13.74 7.59 6.42
CA VAL A 96 -12.59 7.23 5.60
C VAL A 96 -12.72 5.80 5.07
N TYR A 97 -13.08 4.84 5.92
CA TYR A 97 -13.17 3.44 5.52
C TYR A 97 -14.37 3.17 4.62
N ASP A 98 -15.50 3.85 4.84
CA ASP A 98 -16.65 3.80 3.94
C ASP A 98 -16.27 4.37 2.56
N TRP A 99 -15.51 5.47 2.49
CA TRP A 99 -15.01 6.02 1.22
C TRP A 99 -14.05 5.07 0.50
N PHE A 100 -13.19 4.38 1.24
CA PHE A 100 -12.30 3.33 0.70
C PHE A 100 -13.04 2.04 0.32
N ASP A 101 -14.37 1.99 0.46
CA ASP A 101 -15.21 0.83 0.21
C ASP A 101 -14.73 -0.41 1.01
N ILE A 102 -14.50 -0.20 2.31
CA ILE A 102 -14.17 -1.28 3.25
C ILE A 102 -15.48 -1.90 3.77
N SER A 103 -15.62 -3.20 3.55
CA SER A 103 -16.85 -3.96 3.76
C SER A 103 -16.86 -4.70 5.10
N PHE A 104 -16.81 -3.96 6.21
CA PHE A 104 -16.95 -4.57 7.54
C PHE A 104 -18.34 -5.18 7.73
N ASP A 105 -18.41 -6.36 8.36
CA ASP A 105 -19.67 -6.85 8.94
C ASP A 105 -19.99 -6.09 10.25
N LYS A 106 -18.94 -5.66 10.97
CA LYS A 106 -19.03 -4.73 12.11
C LYS A 106 -17.79 -3.86 12.21
N PHE A 107 -18.00 -2.54 12.21
CA PHE A 107 -17.00 -1.56 12.67
C PHE A 107 -17.43 -1.05 14.05
N GLY A 108 -16.74 -1.50 15.10
CA GLY A 108 -17.08 -1.24 16.51
C GLY A 108 -16.09 -0.33 17.22
N ARG A 109 -16.10 -0.40 18.56
CA ARG A 109 -15.36 0.48 19.47
C ARG A 109 -14.95 -0.30 20.72
N THR A 110 -13.79 0.02 21.32
CA THR A 110 -13.39 -0.57 22.61
C THR A 110 -14.04 0.12 23.81
N SER A 111 -14.61 1.32 23.67
CA SER A 111 -15.26 2.04 24.77
C SER A 111 -16.73 1.59 25.01
N THR A 112 -16.96 0.29 25.21
CA THR A 112 -18.32 -0.30 25.33
C THR A 112 -18.50 -1.06 26.65
N PRO A 113 -19.75 -1.24 27.13
CA PRO A 113 -20.05 -2.15 28.23
C PRO A 113 -19.55 -3.58 27.96
N GLU A 114 -19.73 -4.08 26.74
CA GLU A 114 -19.31 -5.42 26.32
C GLU A 114 -17.78 -5.59 26.41
N GLN A 115 -16.99 -4.55 26.11
CA GLN A 115 -15.54 -4.57 26.35
C GLN A 115 -15.24 -4.76 27.84
N THR A 116 -15.93 -4.02 28.70
CA THR A 116 -15.72 -4.12 30.16
C THR A 116 -16.04 -5.52 30.65
N GLU A 117 -17.20 -6.05 30.26
CA GLU A 117 -17.66 -7.38 30.66
C GLU A 117 -16.70 -8.49 30.21
N VAL A 118 -16.34 -8.52 28.92
CA VAL A 118 -15.46 -9.57 28.37
C VAL A 118 -14.05 -9.46 28.94
N CYS A 119 -13.50 -8.24 29.05
CA CYS A 119 -12.16 -8.03 29.61
C CYS A 119 -12.09 -8.45 31.09
N GLN A 120 -13.09 -8.07 31.88
CA GLN A 120 -13.15 -8.46 33.30
C GLN A 120 -13.38 -9.97 33.47
N ALA A 121 -14.16 -10.62 32.59
CA ALA A 121 -14.34 -12.07 32.62
C ALA A 121 -13.02 -12.81 32.34
N ILE A 122 -12.27 -12.40 31.31
CA ILE A 122 -10.95 -12.96 31.00
C ILE A 122 -9.97 -12.73 32.16
N PHE A 123 -9.95 -11.52 32.71
CA PHE A 123 -9.13 -11.20 33.87
C PHE A 123 -9.43 -12.11 35.07
N GLN A 124 -10.71 -12.32 35.40
CA GLN A 124 -11.11 -13.15 36.52
C GLN A 124 -10.61 -14.59 36.35
N LYS A 125 -10.70 -15.15 35.13
CA LYS A 125 -10.16 -16.48 34.84
C LYS A 125 -8.64 -16.55 35.01
N LEU A 126 -7.91 -15.53 34.56
CA LEU A 126 -6.46 -15.46 34.75
C LEU A 126 -6.07 -15.35 36.23
N TRP A 127 -6.85 -14.58 37.01
CA TRP A 127 -6.69 -14.45 38.44
C TRP A 127 -6.91 -15.78 39.17
N ASP A 128 -8.05 -16.43 38.91
CA ASP A 128 -8.44 -17.71 39.52
C ASP A 128 -7.44 -18.83 39.20
N ASN A 129 -6.85 -18.79 37.99
CA ASN A 129 -5.85 -19.76 37.54
C ASN A 129 -4.41 -19.41 37.97
N ASN A 130 -4.19 -18.38 38.78
CA ASN A 130 -2.88 -17.96 39.30
C ASN A 130 -1.85 -17.56 38.22
N TRP A 131 -2.31 -16.96 37.11
CA TRP A 131 -1.44 -16.43 36.05
C TRP A 131 -1.04 -14.97 36.24
N LEU A 132 -1.49 -14.35 37.33
CA LEU A 132 -1.24 -12.96 37.66
C LEU A 132 -0.37 -12.84 38.91
N SER A 133 0.48 -11.83 38.94
CA SER A 133 1.27 -11.45 40.12
C SER A 133 1.09 -9.98 40.45
N GLU A 134 1.36 -9.62 41.70
CA GLU A 134 1.36 -8.24 42.18
C GLU A 134 2.80 -7.79 42.40
N ASP A 135 3.16 -6.60 41.91
CA ASP A 135 4.44 -5.96 42.21
C ASP A 135 4.27 -4.43 42.36
N THR A 136 5.23 -3.79 43.00
CA THR A 136 5.23 -2.34 43.25
C THR A 136 6.19 -1.64 42.31
N MET A 137 5.71 -0.60 41.62
CA MET A 137 6.52 0.24 40.74
C MET A 137 6.64 1.65 41.29
N GLN A 138 7.77 2.30 41.03
CA GLN A 138 7.97 3.71 41.34
C GLN A 138 7.56 4.58 40.16
N GLN A 139 6.67 5.54 40.38
CA GLN A 139 6.22 6.49 39.37
C GLN A 139 6.19 7.90 39.94
N LEU A 140 6.30 8.90 39.04
CA LEU A 140 6.14 10.30 39.42
C LEU A 140 4.67 10.64 39.64
N PHE A 141 4.34 11.22 40.78
CA PHE A 141 3.02 11.68 41.16
C PHE A 141 3.00 13.20 41.26
N CYS A 142 2.01 13.84 40.64
CA CYS A 142 1.81 15.27 40.77
C CYS A 142 0.78 15.55 41.87
N ASP A 143 1.21 16.16 42.98
CA ASP A 143 0.32 16.53 44.08
C ASP A 143 -0.69 17.63 43.67
N THR A 144 -0.43 18.41 42.64
CA THR A 144 -1.38 19.43 42.15
C THR A 144 -2.45 18.82 41.24
N CYS A 145 -2.05 17.97 40.30
CA CYS A 145 -3.00 17.27 39.42
C CYS A 145 -3.63 16.03 40.06
N GLN A 146 -3.20 15.65 41.27
CA GLN A 146 -3.66 14.46 42.01
C GLN A 146 -3.65 13.18 41.16
N ARG A 147 -2.58 12.98 40.38
CA ARG A 147 -2.42 11.80 39.52
C ARG A 147 -0.98 11.37 39.35
N PHE A 148 -0.78 10.10 39.06
CA PHE A 148 0.47 9.59 38.50
C PHE A 148 0.67 10.13 37.09
N LEU A 149 1.93 10.40 36.74
CA LEU A 149 2.32 10.97 35.47
C LEU A 149 2.93 9.86 34.60
N ALA A 150 2.31 9.63 33.45
CA ALA A 150 2.96 8.89 32.38
C ALA A 150 4.20 9.66 31.89
N ASP A 151 5.18 8.95 31.33
CA ASP A 151 6.47 9.49 30.90
C ASP A 151 6.35 10.74 30.02
N ARG A 152 5.35 10.78 29.14
CA ARG A 152 5.07 11.90 28.22
C ARG A 152 4.51 13.15 28.91
N LEU A 153 4.01 13.01 30.13
CA LEU A 153 3.52 14.10 30.98
C LEU A 153 4.58 14.59 31.96
N VAL A 154 5.80 14.06 31.87
CA VAL A 154 6.97 14.48 32.64
C VAL A 154 7.98 15.12 31.67
N GLU A 155 8.46 16.30 32.05
CA GLU A 155 9.60 16.95 31.40
C GLU A 155 10.61 17.35 32.46
N GLY A 156 11.88 17.47 32.10
CA GLY A 156 12.93 17.85 33.03
C GLY A 156 14.29 17.96 32.35
N THR A 157 15.32 18.17 33.16
CA THR A 157 16.69 18.25 32.68
C THR A 157 17.27 16.84 32.46
N CYS A 158 17.85 16.62 31.29
CA CYS A 158 18.44 15.34 30.91
C CYS A 158 19.55 14.93 31.91
N PRO A 159 19.47 13.73 32.51
CA PRO A 159 20.46 13.29 33.49
C PRO A 159 21.78 12.87 32.85
N HIS A 160 21.81 12.66 31.53
CA HIS A 160 22.99 12.25 30.80
C HIS A 160 24.11 13.28 30.91
N GLU A 161 25.27 12.85 31.39
CA GLU A 161 26.45 13.70 31.50
C GLU A 161 26.81 14.33 30.14
N GLY A 162 27.13 15.63 30.16
CA GLY A 162 27.46 16.42 28.97
C GLY A 162 26.27 16.86 28.10
N CYS A 163 25.04 16.38 28.35
CA CYS A 163 23.87 16.81 27.57
C CYS A 163 23.18 18.04 28.17
N ASN A 164 22.81 17.97 29.45
CA ASN A 164 22.11 19.02 30.22
C ASN A 164 20.96 19.69 29.44
N TYR A 165 20.17 18.91 28.69
CA TYR A 165 19.02 19.45 27.98
C TYR A 165 17.86 19.65 28.94
N ASP A 166 17.44 20.91 29.17
CA ASP A 166 16.49 21.27 30.23
C ASP A 166 15.03 20.89 29.96
N SER A 167 14.72 20.36 28.78
CA SER A 167 13.37 19.98 28.37
C SER A 167 13.33 18.55 27.79
N ALA A 168 14.13 17.65 28.36
CA ALA A 168 14.04 16.23 28.06
C ALA A 168 12.69 15.68 28.53
N ARG A 169 12.11 14.76 27.74
CA ARG A 169 10.89 14.06 28.10
C ARG A 169 11.23 12.88 29.02
N GLY A 170 10.23 12.38 29.76
CA GLY A 170 10.40 11.25 30.67
C GLY A 170 10.93 9.97 30.02
N ASP A 171 10.65 9.75 28.74
CA ASP A 171 11.00 8.54 27.99
C ASP A 171 12.27 8.68 27.13
N GLN A 172 12.54 9.88 26.62
CA GLN A 172 13.68 10.13 25.73
C GLN A 172 14.11 11.60 25.73
N CYS A 173 15.43 11.82 25.74
CA CYS A 173 16.00 13.13 25.48
C CYS A 173 16.08 13.43 23.98
N GLU A 174 15.44 14.51 23.52
CA GLU A 174 15.45 14.90 22.11
C GLU A 174 16.81 15.44 21.63
N LYS A 175 17.67 15.91 22.55
CA LYS A 175 19.01 16.43 22.21
C LYS A 175 20.05 15.34 22.00
N CYS A 176 20.14 14.37 22.91
CA CYS A 176 21.15 13.30 22.83
C CYS A 176 20.59 11.94 22.38
N GLY A 177 19.28 11.81 22.19
CA GLY A 177 18.61 10.58 21.76
C GLY A 177 18.52 9.46 22.79
N LYS A 178 19.13 9.64 23.98
CA LYS A 178 19.14 8.65 25.07
C LYS A 178 17.72 8.36 25.55
N LEU A 179 17.39 7.08 25.71
CA LEU A 179 16.21 6.64 26.43
C LEU A 179 16.41 6.90 27.93
N LEU A 180 15.37 7.41 28.59
CA LEU A 180 15.41 7.82 29.98
C LEU A 180 14.30 7.11 30.75
N ASN A 181 14.49 6.99 32.07
CA ASN A 181 13.37 6.77 32.98
C ASN A 181 12.93 8.13 33.56
N PRO A 182 11.62 8.39 33.70
CA PRO A 182 11.14 9.69 34.20
C PRO A 182 11.65 10.01 35.61
N THR A 183 11.84 8.98 36.43
CA THR A 183 12.37 9.09 37.80
C THR A 183 13.84 9.50 37.86
N GLU A 184 14.57 9.38 36.75
CA GLU A 184 15.97 9.79 36.63
C GLU A 184 16.14 11.25 36.16
N LEU A 185 15.07 11.89 35.67
CA LEU A 185 15.13 13.29 35.23
C LEU A 185 15.53 14.20 36.39
N LYS A 186 16.44 15.15 36.10
CA LYS A 186 16.77 16.23 37.03
C LYS A 186 15.70 17.30 36.95
N ASP A 187 15.32 17.88 38.09
CA ASP A 187 14.27 18.90 38.19
C ASP A 187 12.99 18.56 37.40
N PRO A 188 12.39 17.38 37.65
CA PRO A 188 11.21 16.95 36.90
C PRO A 188 10.07 17.93 37.13
N ARG A 189 9.27 18.14 36.08
CA ARG A 189 8.11 19.02 36.04
C ARG A 189 6.95 18.30 35.39
N CYS A 190 5.77 18.50 35.94
CA CYS A 190 4.54 18.03 35.33
C CYS A 190 4.20 18.90 34.13
N LYS A 191 4.10 18.33 32.93
CA LYS A 191 3.79 19.09 31.70
C LYS A 191 2.44 19.83 31.79
N ALA A 192 1.50 19.33 32.58
CA ALA A 192 0.16 19.89 32.72
C ALA A 192 0.08 21.12 33.63
N CYS A 193 0.80 21.14 34.77
CA CYS A 193 0.72 22.23 35.75
C CYS A 193 2.06 22.89 36.08
N GLN A 194 3.15 22.42 35.48
CA GLN A 194 4.53 22.88 35.64
C GLN A 194 5.15 22.67 37.04
N ASN A 195 4.40 22.16 38.01
CA ASN A 195 4.91 21.83 39.35
C ASN A 195 5.77 20.57 39.38
N THR A 196 6.68 20.50 40.35
CA THR A 196 7.57 19.35 40.58
C THR A 196 6.81 18.14 41.11
N PRO A 197 6.80 17.00 40.40
CA PRO A 197 6.21 15.76 40.88
C PRO A 197 7.15 15.04 41.86
N ARG A 198 6.59 14.12 42.65
CA ARG A 198 7.33 13.31 43.64
C ARG A 198 7.26 11.83 43.26
N ILE A 199 8.33 11.10 43.50
CA ILE A 199 8.31 9.63 43.33
C ILE A 199 7.37 9.03 44.38
N ARG A 200 6.46 8.17 43.95
CA ARG A 200 5.56 7.37 44.80
C ARG A 200 5.53 5.94 44.31
N ASP A 201 5.42 5.04 45.27
CA ASP A 201 5.20 3.62 45.04
C ASP A 201 3.73 3.39 44.67
N THR A 202 3.50 2.55 43.66
CA THR A 202 2.16 2.18 43.21
C THR A 202 2.11 0.71 42.82
N LYS A 203 1.09 -0.02 43.29
CA LYS A 203 0.94 -1.46 43.03
C LYS A 203 0.38 -1.72 41.64
N HIS A 204 0.86 -2.78 41.00
CA HIS A 204 0.42 -3.18 39.68
C HIS A 204 0.27 -4.69 39.56
N LEU A 205 -0.66 -5.11 38.70
CA LEU A 205 -0.82 -6.49 38.28
C LEU A 205 0.02 -6.78 37.04
N PHE A 206 0.61 -7.97 37.01
CA PHE A 206 1.42 -8.47 35.90
C PHE A 206 0.89 -9.82 35.41
N LEU A 207 0.85 -10.00 34.10
CA LEU A 207 0.64 -11.30 33.47
C LEU A 207 1.95 -12.07 33.44
N GLU A 208 1.96 -13.26 34.04
CA GLU A 208 3.11 -14.14 34.17
C GLU A 208 3.39 -14.93 32.87
N LEU A 209 3.73 -14.22 31.80
CA LEU A 209 4.10 -14.82 30.50
C LEU A 209 5.17 -15.93 30.58
N PRO A 210 6.24 -15.83 31.41
CA PRO A 210 7.23 -16.91 31.48
C PRO A 210 6.62 -18.25 31.85
N LYS A 211 5.57 -18.26 32.68
CA LYS A 211 4.90 -19.49 33.12
C LYS A 211 3.99 -20.08 32.03
N LEU A 212 3.51 -19.26 31.10
CA LEU A 212 2.66 -19.65 29.97
C LEU A 212 3.46 -20.04 28.71
N GLU A 213 4.79 -19.86 28.73
CA GLU A 213 5.65 -19.99 27.55
C GLU A 213 5.54 -21.38 26.89
N GLY A 214 5.44 -22.45 27.69
CA GLY A 214 5.33 -23.82 27.16
C GLY A 214 4.09 -24.03 26.27
N GLN A 215 2.92 -23.64 26.78
CA GLN A 215 1.64 -23.74 26.02
C GLN A 215 1.67 -22.83 24.79
N LEU A 216 2.25 -21.64 24.93
CA LEU A 216 2.35 -20.69 23.85
C LEU A 216 3.24 -21.22 22.71
N ARG A 217 4.40 -21.82 23.04
CA ARG A 217 5.31 -22.41 22.04
C ARG A 217 4.63 -23.52 21.26
N GLU A 218 3.90 -24.42 21.93
CA GLU A 218 3.14 -25.48 21.27
C GLU A 218 2.14 -24.91 20.25
N TYR A 219 1.40 -23.87 20.65
CA TYR A 219 0.47 -23.17 19.77
C TYR A 219 1.20 -22.54 18.56
N ILE A 220 2.30 -21.81 18.79
CA ILE A 220 3.05 -21.11 17.74
C ILE A 220 3.66 -22.12 16.75
N ASP A 221 4.30 -23.18 17.23
CA ASP A 221 4.97 -24.16 16.39
C ASP A 221 3.97 -24.89 15.48
N LYS A 222 2.77 -25.19 16.01
CA LYS A 222 1.69 -25.81 15.24
C LYS A 222 1.07 -24.84 14.23
N MET A 223 0.67 -23.65 14.68
CA MET A 223 -0.11 -22.71 13.85
C MET A 223 0.72 -21.91 12.86
N SER A 224 2.00 -21.65 13.14
CA SER A 224 2.87 -20.97 12.18
C SER A 224 3.01 -21.74 10.86
N VAL A 225 3.07 -23.07 10.94
CA VAL A 225 3.09 -23.96 9.78
C VAL A 225 1.69 -24.14 9.19
N ALA A 226 0.72 -24.59 9.99
CA ALA A 226 -0.64 -24.90 9.52
C ALA A 226 -1.37 -23.68 8.93
N GLY A 227 -1.10 -22.50 9.48
CA GLY A 227 -1.63 -21.22 9.05
C GLY A 227 -0.78 -20.46 8.04
N SER A 228 0.37 -21.02 7.65
CA SER A 228 1.32 -20.40 6.70
C SER A 228 1.66 -18.95 7.06
N TRP A 229 2.09 -18.71 8.31
CA TRP A 229 2.41 -17.37 8.78
C TRP A 229 3.50 -16.73 7.92
N SER A 230 3.42 -15.40 7.75
CA SER A 230 4.45 -14.67 7.01
C SER A 230 5.79 -14.72 7.74
N GLN A 231 6.89 -14.75 6.97
CA GLN A 231 8.23 -14.94 7.54
C GLN A 231 8.62 -13.82 8.52
N ASN A 232 8.21 -12.58 8.27
CA ASN A 232 8.39 -11.46 9.19
C ASN A 232 7.67 -11.68 10.53
N ALA A 233 6.45 -12.23 10.53
CA ALA A 233 5.72 -12.58 11.74
C ALA A 233 6.45 -13.65 12.55
N ILE A 234 6.92 -14.71 11.87
CA ILE A 234 7.69 -15.80 12.49
C ILE A 234 8.98 -15.25 13.11
N ASN A 235 9.76 -14.47 12.35
CA ASN A 235 11.04 -13.93 12.82
C ASN A 235 10.85 -13.03 14.05
N THR A 236 9.87 -12.12 14.03
CA THR A 236 9.57 -11.24 15.17
C THR A 236 9.13 -12.04 16.40
N THR A 237 8.27 -13.05 16.20
CA THR A 237 7.77 -13.89 17.29
C THR A 237 8.89 -14.73 17.91
N GLN A 238 9.74 -15.35 17.08
CA GLN A 238 10.88 -16.14 17.56
C GLN A 238 11.93 -15.28 18.24
N GLY A 239 12.13 -14.02 17.82
CA GLY A 239 12.96 -13.06 18.54
C GLY A 239 12.50 -12.85 19.98
N TRP A 240 11.19 -12.61 20.19
CA TRP A 240 10.61 -12.47 21.52
C TRP A 240 10.75 -13.73 22.38
N LEU A 241 10.55 -14.91 21.79
CA LEU A 241 10.72 -16.18 22.48
C LEU A 241 12.18 -16.48 22.84
N LYS A 242 13.14 -16.06 22.00
CA LYS A 242 14.57 -16.26 22.23
C LYS A 242 15.09 -15.37 23.37
N ASP A 243 14.59 -14.14 23.47
CA ASP A 243 14.96 -13.19 24.53
C ASP A 243 14.43 -13.61 25.92
N GLY A 244 13.52 -14.59 25.96
CA GLY A 244 12.82 -15.03 27.15
C GLY A 244 11.62 -14.13 27.45
N LEU A 245 10.44 -14.74 27.62
CA LEU A 245 9.26 -13.97 28.00
C LEU A 245 9.43 -13.45 29.42
N LYS A 246 8.96 -12.23 29.67
CA LYS A 246 9.00 -11.56 30.98
C LYS A 246 7.59 -11.24 31.44
N ALA A 247 7.38 -11.14 32.74
CA ALA A 247 6.11 -10.64 33.27
C ALA A 247 5.78 -9.26 32.67
N ARG A 248 4.51 -9.03 32.33
CA ARG A 248 4.05 -7.79 31.69
C ARG A 248 2.97 -7.13 32.53
N CYS A 249 3.20 -5.87 32.90
CA CYS A 249 2.24 -5.09 33.67
C CYS A 249 0.95 -4.84 32.84
N ILE A 250 -0.19 -5.29 33.37
CA ILE A 250 -1.51 -5.19 32.72
C ILE A 250 -2.40 -4.10 33.32
N THR A 251 -1.90 -3.26 34.24
CA THR A 251 -2.67 -2.18 34.89
C THR A 251 -2.00 -0.83 34.73
N ARG A 252 -2.77 0.26 34.75
CA ARG A 252 -2.28 1.63 34.69
C ARG A 252 -3.07 2.56 35.60
N ASP A 253 -2.38 3.57 36.12
CA ASP A 253 -2.94 4.68 36.89
C ASP A 253 -3.56 5.74 35.98
N LEU A 254 -4.61 5.35 35.26
CA LEU A 254 -5.38 6.22 34.36
C LEU A 254 -6.85 6.19 34.79
N LYS A 255 -7.62 7.19 34.33
CA LYS A 255 -9.07 7.21 34.52
C LYS A 255 -9.79 6.71 33.26
N TRP A 256 -9.21 6.91 32.08
CA TRP A 256 -9.78 6.45 30.81
C TRP A 256 -9.28 5.06 30.39
N GLY A 257 -10.04 4.04 30.78
CA GLY A 257 -9.77 2.63 30.49
C GLY A 257 -10.80 1.70 31.13
N VAL A 258 -10.70 0.40 30.87
CA VAL A 258 -11.54 -0.61 31.54
C VAL A 258 -11.15 -0.71 33.01
N PRO A 259 -12.07 -0.54 33.98
CA PRO A 259 -11.75 -0.61 35.40
C PRO A 259 -11.36 -2.03 35.83
N VAL A 260 -10.39 -2.13 36.75
CA VAL A 260 -9.95 -3.43 37.30
C VAL A 260 -10.94 -3.88 38.38
N PRO A 261 -11.55 -5.08 38.30
CA PRO A 261 -12.58 -5.53 39.22
C PRO A 261 -11.97 -6.14 40.50
N HIS A 262 -11.07 -5.40 41.17
CA HIS A 262 -10.39 -5.86 42.38
C HIS A 262 -10.23 -4.74 43.40
N GLU A 263 -10.43 -5.03 44.68
CA GLU A 263 -10.53 -4.00 45.71
C GLU A 263 -9.26 -3.15 45.88
N ASN A 264 -8.09 -3.77 45.74
CA ASN A 264 -6.79 -3.09 45.81
C ASN A 264 -6.49 -2.20 44.58
N TYR A 265 -7.32 -2.25 43.53
CA TYR A 265 -7.07 -1.63 42.23
C TYR A 265 -8.24 -0.74 41.75
N LYS A 266 -9.14 -0.31 42.65
CA LYS A 266 -10.36 0.48 42.34
C LYS A 266 -10.10 1.77 41.54
N ASP A 267 -8.94 2.39 41.72
CA ASP A 267 -8.54 3.63 41.05
C ASP A 267 -7.71 3.42 39.78
N LYS A 268 -7.57 2.16 39.32
CA LYS A 268 -6.76 1.78 38.17
C LYS A 268 -7.62 1.17 37.06
N VAL A 269 -7.07 1.24 35.86
CA VAL A 269 -7.64 0.61 34.67
C VAL A 269 -6.68 -0.43 34.11
N PHE A 270 -7.20 -1.34 33.28
CA PHE A 270 -6.36 -2.21 32.49
C PHE A 270 -5.51 -1.42 31.50
N TYR A 271 -4.30 -1.91 31.28
CA TYR A 271 -3.41 -1.34 30.30
C TYR A 271 -3.88 -1.70 28.89
N VAL A 272 -3.88 -0.72 27.98
CA VAL A 272 -4.35 -0.90 26.59
C VAL A 272 -3.69 -2.08 25.85
N TRP A 273 -2.46 -2.43 26.20
CA TRP A 273 -1.76 -3.57 25.57
C TRP A 273 -2.33 -4.94 25.99
N PHE A 274 -3.09 -4.99 27.08
CA PHE A 274 -3.81 -6.17 27.56
C PHE A 274 -5.22 -6.24 26.96
N ASP A 275 -6.00 -5.15 27.00
CA ASP A 275 -7.41 -5.19 26.65
C ASP A 275 -7.73 -4.83 25.17
N ALA A 276 -6.84 -4.13 24.45
CA ALA A 276 -7.12 -3.77 23.06
C ALA A 276 -7.35 -5.00 22.15
N PRO A 277 -6.58 -6.11 22.23
CA PRO A 277 -6.89 -7.32 21.48
C PRO A 277 -8.21 -8.00 21.90
N ILE A 278 -8.63 -7.84 23.17
CA ILE A 278 -9.95 -8.29 23.65
C ILE A 278 -11.07 -7.50 22.95
N GLY A 279 -10.75 -6.30 22.45
CA GLY A 279 -11.60 -5.50 21.57
C GLY A 279 -12.19 -6.28 20.39
N TYR A 280 -11.46 -7.24 19.79
CA TYR A 280 -12.03 -8.05 18.70
C TYR A 280 -13.22 -8.90 19.17
N VAL A 281 -13.11 -9.45 20.38
CA VAL A 281 -14.14 -10.29 21.00
C VAL A 281 -15.34 -9.44 21.37
N SER A 282 -15.13 -8.31 22.05
CA SER A 282 -16.21 -7.42 22.48
C SER A 282 -16.93 -6.75 21.31
N ILE A 283 -16.22 -6.37 20.25
CA ILE A 283 -16.84 -5.86 19.01
C ILE A 283 -17.75 -6.94 18.38
N THR A 284 -17.36 -8.21 18.48
CA THR A 284 -18.19 -9.34 18.03
C THR A 284 -19.39 -9.54 18.95
N ALA A 285 -19.24 -9.34 20.26
CA ALA A 285 -20.36 -9.33 21.21
C ALA A 285 -21.37 -8.21 20.91
N CYS A 286 -20.89 -7.02 20.53
CA CYS A 286 -21.71 -5.92 20.04
C CYS A 286 -22.35 -6.18 18.66
N TYR A 287 -21.93 -7.22 17.95
CA TYR A 287 -22.50 -7.66 16.68
C TYR A 287 -23.55 -8.74 16.89
N THR A 288 -23.32 -9.68 17.80
CA THR A 288 -24.26 -10.75 18.14
C THR A 288 -24.11 -11.20 19.59
N PRO A 289 -25.21 -11.47 20.31
CA PRO A 289 -25.14 -12.06 21.65
C PRO A 289 -24.53 -13.48 21.64
N GLU A 290 -24.53 -14.17 20.50
CA GLU A 290 -23.98 -15.52 20.34
C GLU A 290 -22.50 -15.49 19.88
N TRP A 291 -21.75 -14.45 20.28
CA TRP A 291 -20.36 -14.21 19.86
C TRP A 291 -19.41 -15.36 20.23
N GLU A 292 -19.70 -16.10 21.29
CA GLU A 292 -18.92 -17.27 21.71
C GLU A 292 -18.90 -18.35 20.61
N LYS A 293 -19.92 -18.43 19.75
CA LYS A 293 -19.88 -19.37 18.61
C LYS A 293 -18.74 -19.08 17.64
N TRP A 294 -18.29 -17.82 17.56
CA TRP A 294 -17.14 -17.40 16.76
C TRP A 294 -15.82 -17.52 17.53
N TRP A 295 -15.79 -17.07 18.80
CA TRP A 295 -14.56 -16.93 19.57
C TRP A 295 -14.24 -18.08 20.53
N LYS A 296 -15.15 -19.02 20.75
CA LYS A 296 -14.95 -20.22 21.57
C LYS A 296 -15.33 -21.50 20.80
N ASN A 297 -14.86 -21.61 19.57
CA ASN A 297 -15.20 -22.69 18.63
C ASN A 297 -14.04 -22.98 17.64
N PRO A 298 -12.82 -23.28 18.14
CA PRO A 298 -11.63 -23.46 17.31
C PRO A 298 -11.73 -24.60 16.30
N GLU A 299 -12.65 -25.55 16.48
CA GLU A 299 -12.83 -26.69 15.58
C GLU A 299 -13.58 -26.33 14.30
N ASN A 300 -14.41 -25.27 14.34
CA ASN A 300 -15.25 -24.89 13.21
C ASN A 300 -14.96 -23.48 12.67
N VAL A 301 -14.12 -22.69 13.35
CA VAL A 301 -13.81 -21.31 12.99
C VAL A 301 -12.32 -21.13 12.73
N GLU A 302 -12.00 -20.53 11.59
CA GLU A 302 -10.65 -20.13 11.23
C GLU A 302 -10.48 -18.62 11.45
N LEU A 303 -9.61 -18.23 12.39
CA LEU A 303 -9.30 -16.82 12.65
C LEU A 303 -8.11 -16.34 11.80
N PHE A 304 -8.33 -15.28 11.02
CA PHE A 304 -7.33 -14.57 10.23
C PHE A 304 -7.15 -13.14 10.75
N GLN A 305 -5.91 -12.73 11.02
CA GLN A 305 -5.62 -11.39 11.53
C GLN A 305 -4.70 -10.61 10.61
N PHE A 306 -5.03 -9.35 10.34
CA PHE A 306 -4.29 -8.45 9.43
C PHE A 306 -3.75 -7.24 10.18
N MET A 307 -2.44 -7.00 10.08
CA MET A 307 -1.79 -5.93 10.83
C MET A 307 -0.43 -5.50 10.25
N GLY A 308 0.07 -4.34 10.69
CA GLY A 308 1.47 -3.97 10.52
C GLY A 308 2.40 -4.70 11.50
N LYS A 309 3.69 -4.80 11.17
CA LYS A 309 4.70 -5.55 11.94
C LYS A 309 4.81 -5.22 13.42
N ASP A 310 4.51 -3.99 13.81
CA ASP A 310 4.62 -3.55 15.21
C ASP A 310 3.61 -4.24 16.13
N ASN A 311 2.50 -4.73 15.57
CA ASN A 311 1.44 -5.40 16.31
C ASN A 311 1.69 -6.91 16.49
N VAL A 312 2.70 -7.48 15.84
CA VAL A 312 2.95 -8.93 15.84
C VAL A 312 3.05 -9.51 17.26
N PRO A 313 3.90 -8.98 18.17
CA PRO A 313 4.06 -9.59 19.50
C PRO A 313 2.76 -9.62 20.32
N PHE A 314 1.85 -8.68 20.06
CA PHE A 314 0.57 -8.66 20.75
C PHE A 314 -0.35 -9.80 20.33
N HIS A 315 -0.28 -10.21 19.07
CA HIS A 315 -1.18 -11.18 18.47
C HIS A 315 -0.57 -12.58 18.42
N THR A 316 0.76 -12.70 18.51
CA THR A 316 1.45 -13.99 18.55
C THR A 316 1.91 -14.38 19.95
N VAL A 317 2.05 -13.44 20.88
CA VAL A 317 2.48 -13.69 22.27
C VAL A 317 1.41 -13.25 23.27
N MET A 318 1.16 -11.94 23.41
CA MET A 318 0.36 -11.40 24.52
C MET A 318 -1.07 -11.94 24.55
N PHE A 319 -1.80 -11.80 23.44
CA PHE A 319 -3.21 -12.17 23.36
C PHE A 319 -3.42 -13.69 23.38
N PRO A 320 -2.67 -14.51 22.62
CA PRO A 320 -2.75 -15.96 22.78
C PRO A 320 -2.43 -16.44 24.20
N SER A 321 -1.40 -15.89 24.86
CA SER A 321 -1.12 -16.21 26.27
C SER A 321 -2.27 -15.83 27.19
N THR A 322 -2.88 -14.66 26.97
CA THR A 322 -4.07 -14.19 27.71
C THR A 322 -5.22 -15.18 27.57
N LEU A 323 -5.52 -15.63 26.36
CA LEU A 323 -6.61 -16.58 26.10
C LEU A 323 -6.28 -17.99 26.63
N LEU A 324 -5.08 -18.51 26.37
CA LEU A 324 -4.61 -19.82 26.86
C LEU A 324 -4.65 -19.89 28.39
N GLY A 325 -4.23 -18.82 29.08
CA GLY A 325 -4.24 -18.76 30.54
C GLY A 325 -5.64 -18.87 31.16
N THR A 326 -6.71 -18.58 30.41
CA THR A 326 -8.08 -18.78 30.91
C THR A 326 -8.45 -20.27 31.06
N GLY A 327 -7.79 -21.15 30.31
CA GLY A 327 -8.15 -22.58 30.23
C GLY A 327 -9.45 -22.86 29.46
N GLU A 328 -10.03 -21.88 28.77
CA GLU A 328 -11.25 -22.05 27.97
C GLU A 328 -10.94 -22.39 26.50
N ASN A 329 -11.93 -22.92 25.79
CA ASN A 329 -11.78 -23.39 24.40
C ASN A 329 -11.83 -22.23 23.37
N TRP A 330 -10.90 -21.29 23.46
CA TRP A 330 -10.85 -20.12 22.57
C TRP A 330 -10.45 -20.46 21.13
N THR A 331 -11.08 -19.78 20.18
CA THR A 331 -10.62 -19.68 18.79
C THR A 331 -9.35 -18.84 18.73
N LEU A 332 -8.20 -19.49 18.65
CA LEU A 332 -6.92 -18.83 18.45
C LEU A 332 -6.65 -18.54 16.97
N MET A 333 -5.72 -17.62 16.71
CA MET A 333 -5.39 -17.20 15.35
C MET A 333 -4.78 -18.36 14.55
N LYS A 334 -5.46 -18.72 13.46
CA LYS A 334 -4.93 -19.68 12.48
C LYS A 334 -3.83 -19.01 11.67
N SER A 335 -4.11 -17.86 11.05
CA SER A 335 -3.17 -17.19 10.14
C SER A 335 -3.05 -15.70 10.42
N ILE A 336 -1.85 -15.16 10.17
CA ILE A 336 -1.52 -13.74 10.31
C ILE A 336 -0.96 -13.20 9.00
N SER A 337 -1.51 -12.07 8.55
CA SER A 337 -1.01 -11.32 7.41
C SER A 337 -0.34 -10.05 7.91
N VAL A 338 0.99 -10.01 7.85
CA VAL A 338 1.79 -8.90 8.36
C VAL A 338 2.41 -8.12 7.21
N THR A 339 2.30 -6.79 7.28
CA THR A 339 2.98 -5.89 6.35
C THR A 339 4.14 -5.13 7.00
N GLU A 340 5.13 -4.83 6.18
CA GLU A 340 6.16 -3.82 6.42
C GLU A 340 5.57 -2.41 6.23
N TYR A 341 6.40 -1.36 6.26
CA TYR A 341 5.90 0.02 6.17
C TYR A 341 5.70 0.47 4.72
N LEU A 342 4.63 1.23 4.49
CA LEU A 342 4.53 2.10 3.32
C LEU A 342 5.12 3.47 3.70
N ASN A 343 6.17 3.85 2.98
CA ASN A 343 6.80 5.17 3.05
C ASN A 343 6.20 6.11 1.99
N TYR A 344 6.48 7.41 2.08
CA TYR A 344 5.92 8.44 1.21
C TYR A 344 7.02 9.33 0.61
N GLU A 345 7.15 9.27 -0.72
CA GLU A 345 8.18 9.97 -1.51
C GLU A 345 9.59 9.79 -0.92
N ALA A 346 10.29 10.84 -0.51
CA ALA A 346 11.65 10.71 0.03
C ALA A 346 11.71 10.34 1.54
N GLY A 347 10.58 10.05 2.20
CA GLY A 347 10.54 9.90 3.65
C GLY A 347 9.32 9.16 4.22
N LYS A 348 8.96 9.47 5.47
CA LYS A 348 7.83 8.87 6.20
C LYS A 348 6.63 9.81 6.21
N PHE A 349 5.43 9.23 6.34
CA PHE A 349 4.23 10.00 6.68
C PHE A 349 4.46 10.80 7.97
N SER A 350 4.06 12.07 7.99
CA SER A 350 4.20 12.93 9.16
C SER A 350 3.04 13.91 9.28
N LYS A 351 2.17 13.68 10.25
CA LYS A 351 1.03 14.57 10.51
C LYS A 351 1.48 15.97 10.95
N SER A 352 2.45 16.05 11.86
CA SER A 352 2.97 17.32 12.37
C SER A 352 3.66 18.17 11.29
N LYS A 353 4.34 17.53 10.33
CA LYS A 353 4.95 18.22 9.18
C LYS A 353 4.01 18.30 7.97
N GLY A 354 2.81 17.73 8.04
CA GLY A 354 1.87 17.55 6.93
C GLY A 354 2.46 16.82 5.72
N ILE A 355 3.39 15.90 5.91
CA ILE A 355 3.97 15.13 4.80
C ILE A 355 3.12 13.88 4.59
N GLY A 356 2.57 13.71 3.38
CA GLY A 356 1.79 12.54 2.99
C GLY A 356 0.29 12.80 2.85
N VAL A 357 -0.35 11.82 2.23
CA VAL A 357 -1.80 11.74 2.03
C VAL A 357 -2.44 10.99 3.20
N PHE A 358 -3.42 11.62 3.84
CA PHE A 358 -4.21 11.01 4.90
C PHE A 358 -5.56 10.54 4.37
N GLY A 359 -6.21 9.62 5.09
CA GLY A 359 -7.45 9.00 4.66
C GLY A 359 -8.61 9.98 4.46
N ASN A 360 -8.59 11.15 5.10
CA ASN A 360 -9.56 12.21 4.87
C ASN A 360 -9.17 13.14 3.69
N ASP A 361 -7.92 13.09 3.23
CA ASP A 361 -7.41 13.90 2.12
C ASP A 361 -7.80 13.28 0.76
N VAL A 362 -7.93 11.97 0.68
CA VAL A 362 -8.11 11.22 -0.60
C VAL A 362 -9.34 11.66 -1.39
N LYS A 363 -10.45 11.98 -0.69
CA LYS A 363 -11.69 12.45 -1.34
C LYS A 363 -11.50 13.79 -2.05
N ASP A 364 -10.58 14.64 -1.55
CA ASP A 364 -10.30 15.95 -2.11
C ASP A 364 -9.31 15.91 -3.30
N THR A 365 -8.81 14.71 -3.64
CA THR A 365 -7.91 14.52 -4.79
C THR A 365 -8.67 14.37 -6.11
N ASN A 366 -9.97 14.05 -6.06
CA ASN A 366 -10.78 13.63 -7.20
C ASN A 366 -10.20 12.44 -7.98
N ILE A 367 -9.27 11.68 -7.38
CA ILE A 367 -8.83 10.40 -7.91
C ILE A 367 -9.83 9.33 -7.42
N PRO A 368 -10.40 8.53 -8.34
CA PRO A 368 -11.38 7.50 -7.97
C PRO A 368 -10.81 6.47 -6.97
N VAL A 369 -11.67 5.94 -6.09
CA VAL A 369 -11.27 5.02 -5.01
C VAL A 369 -10.59 3.76 -5.55
N GLU A 370 -11.00 3.29 -6.73
CA GLU A 370 -10.46 2.12 -7.42
C GLU A 370 -8.96 2.28 -7.69
N VAL A 371 -8.55 3.49 -8.07
CA VAL A 371 -7.15 3.81 -8.35
C VAL A 371 -6.33 3.74 -7.07
N TRP A 372 -6.85 4.29 -5.96
CA TRP A 372 -6.18 4.21 -4.65
C TRP A 372 -6.04 2.78 -4.18
N ARG A 373 -7.13 1.99 -4.22
CA ARG A 373 -7.11 0.59 -3.83
C ARG A 373 -6.13 -0.21 -4.68
N TYR A 374 -6.21 -0.08 -6.00
CA TYR A 374 -5.32 -0.76 -6.94
C TYR A 374 -3.84 -0.42 -6.68
N TYR A 375 -3.52 0.88 -6.58
CA TYR A 375 -2.15 1.34 -6.39
C TYR A 375 -1.56 0.84 -5.07
N LEU A 376 -2.31 0.94 -3.97
CA LEU A 376 -1.84 0.48 -2.67
C LEU A 376 -1.66 -1.03 -2.64
N LEU A 377 -2.52 -1.80 -3.30
CA LEU A 377 -2.46 -3.27 -3.32
C LEU A 377 -1.35 -3.78 -4.24
N THR A 378 -1.09 -3.15 -5.38
CA THR A 378 0.04 -3.51 -6.26
C THR A 378 1.38 -3.21 -5.57
N ASN A 379 1.41 -2.18 -4.71
CA ASN A 379 2.56 -1.80 -3.91
C ASN A 379 2.46 -2.23 -2.44
N ARG A 380 1.67 -3.27 -2.13
CA ARG A 380 1.50 -3.77 -0.77
C ARG A 380 2.86 -4.22 -0.18
N PRO A 381 3.27 -3.69 1.00
CA PRO A 381 4.56 -4.01 1.61
C PRO A 381 4.56 -5.38 2.30
N GLU A 382 4.55 -6.47 1.53
CA GLU A 382 4.46 -7.85 2.07
C GLU A 382 5.78 -8.39 2.63
N VAL A 383 6.92 -7.99 2.05
CA VAL A 383 8.25 -8.57 2.35
C VAL A 383 9.21 -7.49 2.86
N SER A 384 9.18 -6.31 2.26
CA SER A 384 10.00 -5.15 2.60
C SER A 384 9.14 -3.90 2.60
N ASP A 385 9.67 -2.82 3.20
CA ASP A 385 9.07 -1.51 3.07
C ASP A 385 8.87 -1.15 1.58
N THR A 386 7.77 -0.47 1.28
CA THR A 386 7.46 0.05 -0.07
C THR A 386 7.33 1.56 -0.04
N LEU A 387 7.32 2.18 -1.23
CA LEU A 387 7.29 3.62 -1.37
C LEU A 387 6.11 4.07 -2.21
N PHE A 388 5.29 4.96 -1.66
CA PHE A 388 4.31 5.71 -2.42
C PHE A 388 5.02 6.84 -3.16
N THR A 389 4.83 6.93 -4.48
CA THR A 389 5.21 8.12 -5.26
C THR A 389 4.06 8.51 -6.20
N TRP A 390 3.89 9.81 -6.43
CA TRP A 390 2.84 10.28 -7.33
C TRP A 390 3.10 9.88 -8.79
N ASP A 391 4.37 9.83 -9.21
CA ASP A 391 4.74 9.39 -10.57
C ASP A 391 4.45 7.91 -10.79
N ASP A 392 4.69 7.06 -9.79
CA ASP A 392 4.33 5.63 -9.88
C ASP A 392 2.81 5.46 -9.88
N LEU A 393 2.07 6.23 -9.07
CA LEU A 393 0.60 6.20 -9.12
C LEU A 393 0.06 6.60 -10.51
N GLN A 394 0.64 7.63 -11.13
CA GLN A 394 0.33 8.00 -12.51
C GLN A 394 0.64 6.86 -13.49
N ALA A 395 1.82 6.25 -13.39
CA ALA A 395 2.23 5.17 -14.28
C ALA A 395 1.30 3.95 -14.16
N LYS A 396 0.93 3.56 -12.94
CA LYS A 396 0.00 2.44 -12.69
C LYS A 396 -1.39 2.73 -13.21
N LEU A 397 -1.92 3.94 -13.00
CA LEU A 397 -3.21 4.33 -13.57
C LEU A 397 -3.18 4.35 -15.10
N ASN A 398 -2.24 5.07 -15.70
CA ASN A 398 -2.26 5.31 -17.14
C ASN A 398 -1.89 4.05 -17.94
N SER A 399 -0.90 3.28 -17.49
CA SER A 399 -0.41 2.12 -18.24
C SER A 399 -1.16 0.83 -17.91
N GLU A 400 -1.47 0.57 -16.64
CA GLU A 400 -2.06 -0.71 -16.23
C GLU A 400 -3.59 -0.64 -16.16
N LEU A 401 -4.16 0.36 -15.49
CA LEU A 401 -5.62 0.48 -15.42
C LEU A 401 -6.21 0.98 -16.74
N LEU A 402 -5.72 2.08 -17.29
CA LEU A 402 -6.24 2.64 -18.54
C LEU A 402 -5.72 1.87 -19.77
N GLY A 403 -4.41 1.71 -19.90
CA GLY A 403 -3.75 1.12 -21.08
C GLY A 403 -3.92 -0.39 -21.26
N ASN A 404 -4.19 -1.14 -20.19
CA ASN A 404 -4.41 -2.58 -20.25
C ASN A 404 -5.87 -2.95 -19.94
N LEU A 405 -6.29 -2.83 -18.68
CA LEU A 405 -7.61 -3.29 -18.21
C LEU A 405 -8.77 -2.55 -18.88
N GLY A 406 -8.75 -1.23 -18.79
CA GLY A 406 -9.73 -0.34 -19.40
C GLY A 406 -9.75 -0.48 -20.92
N ASN A 407 -8.58 -0.53 -21.56
CA ASN A 407 -8.46 -0.71 -23.01
C ASN A 407 -9.09 -2.03 -23.48
N PHE A 408 -8.80 -3.15 -22.81
CA PHE A 408 -9.38 -4.44 -23.17
C PHE A 408 -10.91 -4.39 -23.13
N ILE A 409 -11.47 -4.00 -21.98
CA ILE A 409 -12.93 -3.99 -21.76
C ILE A 409 -13.61 -3.00 -22.71
N ASN A 410 -13.03 -1.81 -22.89
CA ASN A 410 -13.56 -0.80 -23.80
C ASN A 410 -13.59 -1.30 -25.25
N ARG A 411 -12.51 -1.92 -25.75
CA ARG A 411 -12.46 -2.50 -27.11
C ARG A 411 -13.52 -3.57 -27.32
N VAL A 412 -13.73 -4.45 -26.33
CA VAL A 412 -14.73 -5.51 -26.40
C VAL A 412 -16.14 -4.92 -26.47
N LEU A 413 -16.50 -4.10 -25.48
CA LEU A 413 -17.86 -3.60 -25.32
C LEU A 413 -18.25 -2.60 -26.42
N THR A 414 -17.33 -1.70 -26.81
CA THR A 414 -17.62 -0.74 -27.90
C THR A 414 -17.76 -1.42 -29.24
N PHE A 415 -16.98 -2.47 -29.52
CA PHE A 415 -17.12 -3.21 -30.77
C PHE A 415 -18.48 -3.93 -30.87
N ILE A 416 -18.95 -4.52 -29.77
CA ILE A 416 -20.30 -5.12 -29.71
C ILE A 416 -21.38 -4.05 -29.84
N ALA A 417 -21.22 -2.90 -29.20
CA ALA A 417 -22.19 -1.82 -29.22
C ALA A 417 -22.36 -1.13 -30.57
N LYS A 418 -21.36 -1.21 -31.47
CA LYS A 418 -21.47 -0.67 -32.83
C LYS A 418 -22.70 -1.21 -33.57
N PRO A 419 -23.36 -0.41 -34.42
CA PRO A 419 -24.52 -0.86 -35.21
C PRO A 419 -24.21 -2.09 -36.06
N SER A 420 -25.25 -2.88 -36.36
CA SER A 420 -25.15 -4.00 -37.30
C SER A 420 -24.57 -3.54 -38.64
N GLY A 421 -23.56 -4.25 -39.15
CA GLY A 421 -22.77 -3.85 -40.32
C GLY A 421 -21.39 -3.26 -39.98
N GLU A 422 -21.22 -2.74 -38.77
CA GLU A 422 -19.92 -2.30 -38.21
C GLU A 422 -19.54 -3.04 -36.90
N GLY A 423 -20.52 -3.73 -36.30
CA GLY A 423 -20.41 -4.56 -35.10
C GLY A 423 -21.69 -5.37 -34.87
N TYR A 424 -22.09 -5.61 -33.62
CA TYR A 424 -23.16 -6.56 -33.29
C TYR A 424 -24.46 -5.91 -32.76
N GLY A 425 -24.62 -4.59 -32.88
CA GLY A 425 -25.85 -3.90 -32.51
C GLY A 425 -26.18 -3.99 -31.01
N SER A 426 -25.15 -4.02 -30.16
CA SER A 426 -25.24 -4.24 -28.70
C SER A 426 -25.76 -5.62 -28.29
N ILE A 427 -25.79 -6.59 -29.21
CA ILE A 427 -26.22 -7.97 -28.95
C ILE A 427 -24.99 -8.87 -28.93
N ILE A 428 -24.86 -9.72 -27.93
CA ILE A 428 -23.78 -10.72 -27.86
C ILE A 428 -24.04 -11.77 -28.95
N PRO A 429 -23.06 -12.02 -29.85
CA PRO A 429 -23.25 -12.94 -30.95
C PRO A 429 -23.26 -14.40 -30.49
N ASP A 430 -23.83 -15.27 -31.30
CA ASP A 430 -23.68 -16.72 -31.12
C ASP A 430 -22.28 -17.18 -31.54
N ALA A 431 -21.80 -18.31 -31.00
CA ALA A 431 -20.43 -18.78 -31.20
C ALA A 431 -20.36 -20.30 -31.35
N PRO A 432 -21.03 -20.88 -32.36
CA PRO A 432 -20.94 -22.31 -32.61
C PRO A 432 -19.48 -22.70 -32.90
N GLY A 433 -18.99 -23.78 -32.25
CA GLY A 433 -17.64 -24.30 -32.48
C GLY A 433 -16.52 -23.57 -31.74
N ALA A 434 -16.83 -22.70 -30.77
CA ALA A 434 -15.84 -21.98 -29.97
C ALA A 434 -14.82 -22.92 -29.27
N GLU A 435 -15.27 -24.10 -28.86
CA GLU A 435 -14.47 -25.17 -28.27
C GLU A 435 -13.39 -25.75 -29.20
N SER A 436 -13.60 -25.63 -30.51
CA SER A 436 -12.71 -26.14 -31.56
C SER A 436 -11.83 -25.06 -32.19
N HIS A 437 -12.10 -23.77 -31.91
CA HIS A 437 -11.33 -22.66 -32.45
C HIS A 437 -9.94 -22.60 -31.79
N SER A 438 -8.90 -22.77 -32.61
CA SER A 438 -7.51 -23.00 -32.17
C SER A 438 -7.00 -21.91 -31.22
N LEU A 439 -7.12 -20.64 -31.60
CA LEU A 439 -6.65 -19.52 -30.79
C LEU A 439 -7.45 -19.38 -29.48
N THR A 440 -8.76 -19.61 -29.52
CA THR A 440 -9.64 -19.56 -28.34
C THR A 440 -9.27 -20.64 -27.34
N LYS A 441 -8.99 -21.85 -27.83
CA LYS A 441 -8.57 -22.97 -26.99
C LYS A 441 -7.26 -22.66 -26.26
N VAL A 442 -6.25 -22.16 -26.97
CA VAL A 442 -4.95 -21.77 -26.38
C VAL A 442 -5.13 -20.70 -25.31
N SER A 443 -5.91 -19.65 -25.60
CA SER A 443 -6.14 -18.58 -24.64
C SER A 443 -6.94 -19.08 -23.43
N SER A 444 -7.95 -19.92 -23.64
CA SER A 444 -8.74 -20.53 -22.56
C SER A 444 -7.90 -21.37 -21.60
N GLU A 445 -6.97 -22.17 -22.12
CA GLU A 445 -6.04 -22.94 -21.28
C GLU A 445 -5.11 -22.04 -20.44
N ARG A 446 -4.66 -20.90 -20.99
CA ARG A 446 -3.85 -19.92 -20.26
C ARG A 446 -4.65 -19.21 -19.18
N VAL A 447 -5.85 -18.72 -19.52
CA VAL A 447 -6.77 -18.07 -18.58
C VAL A 447 -7.12 -19.01 -17.44
N TYR A 448 -7.45 -20.27 -17.73
CA TYR A 448 -7.73 -21.25 -16.70
C TYR A 448 -6.58 -21.42 -15.70
N LYS A 449 -5.32 -21.52 -16.18
CA LYS A 449 -4.14 -21.59 -15.31
C LYS A 449 -3.96 -20.32 -14.47
N LEU A 450 -4.22 -19.14 -15.03
CA LEU A 450 -4.17 -17.89 -14.29
C LEU A 450 -5.24 -17.84 -13.19
N VAL A 451 -6.45 -18.34 -13.47
CA VAL A 451 -7.52 -18.44 -12.46
C VAL A 451 -7.11 -19.40 -11.33
N GLU A 452 -6.53 -20.57 -11.64
CA GLU A 452 -6.02 -21.50 -10.62
C GLU A 452 -4.93 -20.84 -9.75
N GLN A 453 -3.98 -20.15 -10.38
CA GLN A 453 -2.90 -19.43 -9.68
C GLN A 453 -3.44 -18.28 -8.81
N TYR A 454 -4.49 -17.60 -9.27
CA TYR A 454 -5.15 -16.56 -8.49
C TYR A 454 -5.78 -17.16 -7.23
N ILE A 455 -6.57 -18.23 -7.37
CA ILE A 455 -7.21 -18.90 -6.24
C ILE A 455 -6.17 -19.38 -5.23
N GLU A 456 -5.10 -20.03 -5.70
CA GLU A 456 -4.01 -20.49 -4.84
C GLU A 456 -3.35 -19.33 -4.07
N ALA A 457 -3.05 -18.23 -4.75
CA ALA A 457 -2.46 -17.06 -4.12
C ALA A 457 -3.39 -16.46 -3.06
N MET A 458 -4.69 -16.34 -3.36
CA MET A 458 -5.68 -15.75 -2.47
C MET A 458 -5.96 -16.62 -1.25
N GLU A 459 -6.04 -17.95 -1.40
CA GLU A 459 -6.12 -18.90 -0.27
C GLU A 459 -4.94 -18.77 0.71
N LYS A 460 -3.75 -18.47 0.17
CA LYS A 460 -2.52 -18.25 0.93
C LYS A 460 -2.31 -16.79 1.34
N VAL A 461 -3.32 -15.93 1.16
CA VAL A 461 -3.29 -14.49 1.49
C VAL A 461 -2.13 -13.74 0.81
N LYS A 462 -1.72 -14.18 -0.38
CA LYS A 462 -0.71 -13.52 -1.23
C LYS A 462 -1.39 -12.48 -2.13
N LEU A 463 -1.90 -11.42 -1.51
CA LEU A 463 -2.80 -10.45 -2.14
C LEU A 463 -2.16 -9.75 -3.34
N LYS A 464 -0.87 -9.37 -3.23
CA LYS A 464 -0.15 -8.73 -4.34
C LYS A 464 -0.01 -9.67 -5.55
N GLN A 465 0.29 -10.95 -5.29
CA GLN A 465 0.38 -11.96 -6.35
C GLN A 465 -1.00 -12.22 -6.97
N GLY A 466 -2.06 -12.32 -6.16
CA GLY A 466 -3.44 -12.44 -6.64
C GLY A 466 -3.82 -11.33 -7.60
N LEU A 467 -3.58 -10.06 -7.23
CA LEU A 467 -3.86 -8.92 -8.10
C LEU A 467 -3.07 -8.98 -9.41
N LYS A 468 -1.76 -9.27 -9.35
CA LYS A 468 -0.91 -9.40 -10.54
C LYS A 468 -1.42 -10.50 -11.47
N THR A 469 -1.80 -11.65 -10.92
CA THR A 469 -2.34 -12.77 -11.70
C THR A 469 -3.67 -12.41 -12.36
N ALA A 470 -4.58 -11.74 -11.65
CA ALA A 470 -5.85 -11.26 -12.21
C ALA A 470 -5.62 -10.28 -13.38
N MET A 471 -4.71 -9.30 -13.21
CA MET A 471 -4.34 -8.37 -14.28
C MET A 471 -3.68 -9.07 -15.48
N GLY A 472 -3.03 -10.21 -15.26
CA GLY A 472 -2.50 -11.07 -16.33
C GLY A 472 -3.58 -11.57 -17.30
N ILE A 473 -4.82 -11.76 -16.84
CA ILE A 473 -5.95 -12.16 -17.70
C ILE A 473 -6.34 -11.02 -18.65
N SER A 474 -6.25 -9.76 -18.20
CA SER A 474 -6.45 -8.60 -19.08
C SER A 474 -5.38 -8.51 -20.16
N THR A 475 -4.13 -8.79 -19.79
CA THR A 475 -3.01 -8.82 -20.75
C THR A 475 -3.24 -9.91 -21.81
N GLU A 476 -3.62 -11.11 -21.39
CA GLU A 476 -3.99 -12.21 -22.29
C GLU A 476 -5.18 -11.85 -23.19
N GLY A 477 -6.20 -11.17 -22.65
CA GLY A 477 -7.34 -10.68 -23.43
C GLY A 477 -6.94 -9.65 -24.50
N ASN A 478 -6.06 -8.70 -24.16
CA ASN A 478 -5.52 -7.74 -25.13
C ASN A 478 -4.71 -8.44 -26.24
N TRP A 479 -3.86 -9.40 -25.88
CA TRP A 479 -3.11 -10.22 -26.82
C TRP A 479 -4.05 -11.00 -27.74
N TYR A 480 -5.08 -11.65 -27.19
CA TYR A 480 -6.06 -12.43 -27.93
C TYR A 480 -6.81 -11.60 -28.98
N LEU A 481 -7.26 -10.39 -28.62
CA LEU A 481 -7.88 -9.46 -29.56
C LEU A 481 -6.91 -9.01 -30.67
N GLN A 482 -5.63 -8.82 -30.33
CA GLN A 482 -4.63 -8.41 -31.32
C GLN A 482 -4.30 -9.54 -32.30
N GLU A 483 -4.08 -10.75 -31.80
CA GLU A 483 -3.70 -11.92 -32.59
C GLU A 483 -4.84 -12.36 -33.51
N SER A 484 -6.07 -12.35 -33.00
CA SER A 484 -7.26 -12.66 -33.80
C SER A 484 -7.53 -11.65 -34.92
N LYS A 485 -7.02 -10.41 -34.82
CA LYS A 485 -7.32 -9.32 -35.75
C LYS A 485 -8.83 -9.19 -35.97
N PHE A 486 -9.61 -9.23 -34.88
CA PHE A 486 -11.08 -9.35 -34.90
C PHE A 486 -11.80 -8.34 -35.82
N TRP A 487 -11.23 -7.14 -36.00
CA TRP A 487 -11.76 -6.10 -36.89
C TRP A 487 -11.68 -6.46 -38.38
N ARG A 488 -10.69 -7.28 -38.78
CA ARG A 488 -10.62 -7.86 -40.12
C ARG A 488 -11.53 -9.07 -40.23
N LEU A 489 -11.50 -9.96 -39.22
CA LEU A 489 -12.38 -11.13 -39.18
C LEU A 489 -13.84 -10.75 -39.31
N TYR A 490 -14.31 -9.66 -38.71
CA TYR A 490 -15.71 -9.25 -38.84
C TYR A 490 -16.15 -9.06 -40.31
N LYS A 491 -15.24 -8.62 -41.18
CA LYS A 491 -15.50 -8.40 -42.61
C LYS A 491 -15.25 -9.64 -43.46
N GLU A 492 -14.28 -10.47 -43.06
CA GLU A 492 -13.76 -11.59 -43.86
C GLU A 492 -14.36 -12.95 -43.45
N ASP A 493 -14.56 -13.15 -42.14
CA ASP A 493 -15.06 -14.37 -41.50
C ASP A 493 -15.81 -14.02 -40.20
N GLN A 494 -17.06 -13.58 -40.38
CA GLN A 494 -17.92 -13.16 -39.28
C GLN A 494 -18.20 -14.27 -38.23
N PRO A 495 -18.37 -15.56 -38.60
CA PRO A 495 -18.47 -16.65 -37.63
C PRO A 495 -17.25 -16.72 -36.68
N SER A 496 -16.03 -16.67 -37.20
CA SER A 496 -14.82 -16.67 -36.34
C SER A 496 -14.73 -15.41 -35.48
N CYS A 497 -15.10 -14.24 -36.01
CA CYS A 497 -15.21 -13.02 -35.22
C CYS A 497 -16.21 -13.14 -34.06
N SER A 498 -17.33 -13.84 -34.29
CA SER A 498 -18.38 -14.03 -33.29
C SER A 498 -17.87 -14.90 -32.12
N ILE A 499 -17.10 -15.94 -32.41
CA ILE A 499 -16.38 -16.74 -31.40
C ILE A 499 -15.44 -15.85 -30.57
N VAL A 500 -14.61 -15.05 -31.25
CA VAL A 500 -13.64 -14.15 -30.62
C VAL A 500 -14.32 -13.18 -29.67
N MET A 501 -15.39 -12.52 -30.12
CA MET A 501 -16.08 -11.52 -29.31
C MET A 501 -16.84 -12.14 -28.15
N ARG A 502 -17.49 -13.30 -28.32
CA ARG A 502 -18.20 -13.97 -27.24
C ARG A 502 -17.24 -14.48 -26.15
N TYR A 503 -16.10 -15.05 -26.56
CA TYR A 503 -15.04 -15.42 -25.62
C TYR A 503 -14.51 -14.19 -24.86
N ALA A 504 -14.24 -13.08 -25.57
CA ALA A 504 -13.72 -11.87 -24.97
C ALA A 504 -14.70 -11.25 -23.94
N VAL A 505 -16.01 -11.25 -24.22
CA VAL A 505 -17.04 -10.86 -23.23
C VAL A 505 -17.02 -11.76 -22.00
N GLY A 506 -16.86 -13.07 -22.23
CA GLY A 506 -16.59 -14.03 -21.16
C GLY A 506 -15.45 -13.54 -20.27
N LEU A 507 -14.28 -13.27 -20.84
CA LEU A 507 -13.12 -12.76 -20.09
C LEU A 507 -13.39 -11.44 -19.33
N VAL A 508 -14.20 -10.54 -19.89
CA VAL A 508 -14.62 -9.31 -19.18
C VAL A 508 -15.40 -9.65 -17.91
N HIS A 509 -16.30 -10.63 -17.96
CA HIS A 509 -17.03 -11.13 -16.79
C HIS A 509 -16.08 -11.77 -15.76
N ILE A 510 -15.17 -12.64 -16.21
CA ILE A 510 -14.12 -13.26 -15.37
C ILE A 510 -13.34 -12.20 -14.59
N LEU A 511 -12.83 -11.18 -15.30
CA LEU A 511 -12.06 -10.10 -14.72
C LEU A 511 -12.86 -9.32 -13.67
N ALA A 512 -14.14 -9.04 -13.92
CA ALA A 512 -15.00 -8.39 -12.95
C ALA A 512 -15.13 -9.20 -11.65
N CYS A 513 -15.28 -10.53 -11.75
CA CYS A 513 -15.32 -11.39 -10.56
C CYS A 513 -13.97 -11.40 -9.80
N LEU A 514 -12.85 -11.57 -10.50
CA LEU A 514 -11.53 -11.69 -9.86
C LEU A 514 -11.01 -10.36 -9.29
N LEU A 515 -11.44 -9.24 -9.85
CA LEU A 515 -11.05 -7.90 -9.40
C LEU A 515 -11.99 -7.31 -8.35
N GLU A 516 -13.15 -7.92 -8.08
CA GLU A 516 -14.08 -7.40 -7.06
C GLU A 516 -13.44 -7.26 -5.68
N PRO A 517 -12.59 -8.20 -5.20
CA PRO A 517 -11.92 -8.00 -3.92
C PRO A 517 -11.01 -6.78 -3.88
N PHE A 518 -10.46 -6.38 -5.03
CA PHE A 518 -9.45 -5.32 -5.15
C PHE A 518 -10.08 -3.96 -5.48
N ILE A 519 -11.00 -3.90 -6.42
CA ILE A 519 -11.66 -2.69 -6.93
C ILE A 519 -13.17 -2.94 -7.11
N PRO A 520 -13.95 -3.01 -6.02
CA PRO A 520 -15.32 -3.52 -6.06
C PRO A 520 -16.28 -2.70 -6.93
N SER A 521 -16.20 -1.37 -6.86
CA SER A 521 -17.01 -0.45 -7.67
C SER A 521 -16.73 -0.60 -9.17
N PHE A 522 -15.49 -0.91 -9.57
CA PHE A 522 -15.16 -1.25 -10.95
C PHE A 522 -15.91 -2.51 -11.40
N SER A 523 -15.91 -3.57 -10.61
CA SER A 523 -16.62 -4.82 -10.95
C SER A 523 -18.12 -4.60 -11.09
N VAL A 524 -18.72 -3.82 -10.19
CA VAL A 524 -20.14 -3.42 -10.28
C VAL A 524 -20.41 -2.64 -11.56
N GLU A 525 -19.53 -1.72 -11.94
CA GLU A 525 -19.67 -0.95 -13.16
C GLU A 525 -19.54 -1.82 -14.43
N VAL A 526 -18.62 -2.77 -14.45
CA VAL A 526 -18.51 -3.73 -15.57
C VAL A 526 -19.81 -4.50 -15.76
N PHE A 527 -20.40 -5.02 -14.68
CA PHE A 527 -21.69 -5.71 -14.77
C PHE A 527 -22.84 -4.80 -15.21
N ARG A 528 -22.84 -3.53 -14.79
CA ARG A 528 -23.77 -2.54 -15.31
C ARG A 528 -23.63 -2.33 -16.82
N GLN A 529 -22.42 -2.20 -17.33
CA GLN A 529 -22.18 -2.07 -18.78
C GLN A 529 -22.53 -3.35 -19.55
N LEU A 530 -22.36 -4.52 -18.92
CA LEU A 530 -22.86 -5.79 -19.47
C LEU A 530 -24.37 -5.94 -19.34
N ASN A 531 -25.07 -5.03 -18.66
CA ASN A 531 -26.50 -5.13 -18.35
C ASN A 531 -26.86 -6.43 -17.60
N LEU A 532 -26.03 -6.79 -16.63
CA LEU A 532 -26.21 -7.93 -15.72
C LEU A 532 -26.35 -7.42 -14.28
N HIS A 533 -27.15 -8.11 -13.47
CA HIS A 533 -27.32 -7.74 -12.07
C HIS A 533 -26.07 -8.12 -11.24
N PRO A 534 -25.30 -7.16 -10.70
CA PRO A 534 -23.97 -7.44 -10.14
C PRO A 534 -23.96 -8.53 -9.06
N GLN A 535 -24.89 -8.47 -8.12
CA GLN A 535 -24.98 -9.42 -6.99
C GLN A 535 -25.28 -10.85 -7.44
N ALA A 536 -25.88 -11.03 -8.63
CA ALA A 536 -26.16 -12.36 -9.17
C ALA A 536 -24.96 -12.97 -9.88
N GLN A 537 -23.97 -12.15 -10.26
CA GLN A 537 -22.83 -12.55 -11.08
C GLN A 537 -21.53 -12.69 -10.29
N LEU A 538 -21.37 -11.91 -9.22
CA LEU A 538 -20.19 -11.92 -8.35
C LEU A 538 -20.11 -13.21 -7.53
N SER A 539 -19.49 -14.25 -8.11
CA SER A 539 -19.37 -15.57 -7.51
C SER A 539 -18.13 -16.30 -8.05
N LEU A 540 -17.39 -16.96 -7.15
CA LEU A 540 -16.24 -17.84 -7.42
C LEU A 540 -16.41 -19.15 -6.63
N CYS A 541 -17.65 -19.61 -6.50
CA CYS A 541 -18.01 -20.71 -5.61
C CYS A 541 -17.79 -22.07 -6.29
N ASP A 542 -17.06 -22.95 -5.61
CA ASP A 542 -16.80 -24.31 -6.11
C ASP A 542 -18.10 -25.13 -6.20
N GLU A 543 -19.03 -24.96 -5.25
CA GLU A 543 -20.32 -25.67 -5.23
C GLU A 543 -21.16 -25.36 -6.48
N LYS A 544 -21.06 -24.14 -7.00
CA LYS A 544 -21.74 -23.70 -8.23
C LYS A 544 -20.96 -24.03 -9.50
N ARG A 545 -19.74 -24.59 -9.35
CA ARG A 545 -18.78 -24.81 -10.43
C ARG A 545 -18.47 -23.55 -11.21
N ASP A 546 -18.42 -22.41 -10.53
CA ASP A 546 -18.12 -21.13 -11.19
C ASP A 546 -16.76 -21.22 -11.89
N LEU A 547 -15.75 -21.90 -11.32
CA LEU A 547 -14.44 -21.97 -11.96
C LEU A 547 -14.41 -22.77 -13.29
N ASP A 548 -15.43 -23.59 -13.58
CA ASP A 548 -15.53 -24.31 -14.86
C ASP A 548 -15.71 -23.36 -16.04
N TRP A 549 -16.30 -22.18 -15.82
CA TRP A 549 -16.46 -21.20 -16.89
C TRP A 549 -15.13 -20.62 -17.36
N ALA A 550 -14.05 -20.71 -16.57
CA ALA A 550 -12.74 -20.24 -17.02
C ALA A 550 -12.20 -21.08 -18.19
N ARG A 551 -12.65 -22.34 -18.32
CA ARG A 551 -12.34 -23.22 -19.45
C ARG A 551 -13.23 -22.97 -20.66
N ARG A 552 -14.42 -22.38 -20.44
CA ARG A 552 -15.41 -22.10 -21.47
C ARG A 552 -16.00 -20.70 -21.31
N PRO A 553 -15.19 -19.62 -21.42
CA PRO A 553 -15.70 -18.27 -21.14
C PRO A 553 -16.85 -17.83 -22.06
N TRP A 554 -16.93 -18.42 -23.26
CA TRP A 554 -18.03 -18.18 -24.20
C TRP A 554 -19.41 -18.66 -23.71
N GLU A 555 -19.49 -19.51 -22.68
CA GLU A 555 -20.74 -19.99 -22.10
C GLU A 555 -21.30 -19.05 -21.01
N ILE A 556 -20.49 -18.10 -20.50
CA ILE A 556 -20.85 -17.27 -19.32
C ILE A 556 -22.02 -16.35 -19.61
N VAL A 557 -21.90 -15.55 -20.67
CA VAL A 557 -22.95 -14.60 -21.06
C VAL A 557 -23.73 -15.18 -22.25
N PRO A 558 -25.06 -15.31 -22.15
CA PRO A 558 -25.86 -15.94 -23.20
C PRO A 558 -25.77 -15.22 -24.55
N ALA A 559 -25.78 -15.98 -25.64
CA ALA A 559 -26.01 -15.41 -26.97
C ALA A 559 -27.37 -14.70 -27.02
N GLY A 560 -27.45 -13.62 -27.78
CA GLY A 560 -28.65 -12.79 -27.86
C GLY A 560 -28.84 -11.83 -26.69
N HIS A 561 -28.02 -11.92 -25.63
CA HIS A 561 -28.06 -10.96 -24.53
C HIS A 561 -27.68 -9.56 -25.01
N LYS A 562 -28.43 -8.55 -24.55
CA LYS A 562 -28.21 -7.15 -24.90
C LYS A 562 -27.39 -6.46 -23.82
N ILE A 563 -26.20 -5.99 -24.19
CA ILE A 563 -25.34 -5.20 -23.29
C ILE A 563 -25.91 -3.79 -23.09
N GLY A 564 -25.45 -3.13 -22.03
CA GLY A 564 -25.73 -1.72 -21.76
C GLY A 564 -24.89 -0.79 -22.64
N ASN A 565 -24.86 0.49 -22.28
CA ASN A 565 -24.06 1.49 -22.99
C ASN A 565 -22.61 1.45 -22.49
N PRO A 566 -21.62 1.12 -23.33
CA PRO A 566 -20.22 1.12 -22.92
C PRO A 566 -19.75 2.53 -22.58
N LYS A 567 -18.94 2.65 -21.52
CA LYS A 567 -18.29 3.91 -21.14
C LYS A 567 -16.84 3.65 -20.70
N PRO A 568 -15.90 4.57 -21.00
CA PRO A 568 -14.55 4.51 -20.44
C PRO A 568 -14.61 4.44 -18.91
N MET A 569 -13.82 3.55 -18.31
CA MET A 569 -13.82 3.33 -16.85
C MET A 569 -12.73 4.09 -16.12
N PHE A 570 -11.68 4.49 -16.82
CA PHE A 570 -10.55 5.22 -16.25
C PHE A 570 -10.27 6.45 -17.12
N GLU A 571 -9.81 7.50 -16.48
CA GLU A 571 -9.34 8.71 -17.13
C GLU A 571 -7.83 8.83 -16.92
N GLU A 572 -7.16 9.45 -17.89
CA GLU A 572 -5.73 9.71 -17.81
C GLU A 572 -5.44 10.71 -16.68
N LEU A 573 -4.51 10.36 -15.79
CA LEU A 573 -3.97 11.30 -14.83
C LEU A 573 -2.83 12.07 -15.49
N LYS A 574 -3.02 13.37 -15.71
CA LYS A 574 -2.05 14.25 -16.37
C LYS A 574 -0.91 14.67 -15.45
N SER A 575 0.27 14.91 -16.01
CA SER A 575 1.46 15.26 -15.22
C SER A 575 1.34 16.58 -14.47
N GLU A 576 0.57 17.55 -14.98
CA GLU A 576 0.30 18.80 -14.27
C GLU A 576 -0.47 18.53 -12.96
N ARG A 577 -1.47 17.64 -13.02
CA ARG A 577 -2.27 17.26 -11.85
C ARG A 577 -1.44 16.48 -10.84
N VAL A 578 -0.54 15.61 -11.31
CA VAL A 578 0.43 14.89 -10.48
C VAL A 578 1.31 15.86 -9.70
N GLN A 579 1.87 16.86 -10.39
CA GLN A 579 2.74 17.85 -9.76
C GLN A 579 1.98 18.70 -8.73
N GLU A 580 0.76 19.13 -9.05
CA GLU A 580 -0.12 19.86 -8.12
C GLU A 580 -0.38 19.05 -6.84
N LEU A 581 -0.76 17.78 -6.98
CA LEU A 581 -1.02 16.90 -5.84
C LEU A 581 0.26 16.65 -5.03
N ARG A 582 1.38 16.37 -5.70
CA ARG A 582 2.68 16.20 -5.05
C ARG A 582 3.04 17.41 -4.20
N GLU A 583 2.92 18.62 -4.74
CA GLU A 583 3.17 19.87 -4.01
C GLU A 583 2.20 20.06 -2.85
N ARG A 584 0.91 19.77 -3.08
CA ARG A 584 -0.15 19.87 -2.05
C ARG A 584 0.14 18.98 -0.84
N TYR A 585 0.73 17.81 -1.05
CA TYR A 585 0.99 16.81 0.00
C TYR A 585 2.48 16.72 0.41
N ALA A 586 3.30 17.71 0.05
CA ALA A 586 4.71 17.81 0.44
C ALA A 586 4.96 18.65 1.72
N GLY A 587 3.91 19.22 2.35
CA GLY A 587 4.06 20.13 3.51
C GLY A 587 2.83 20.28 4.42
N SER A 588 2.96 21.08 5.49
CA SER A 588 2.06 21.15 6.65
C SER A 588 0.56 21.23 6.32
N GLN A 589 -0.27 20.43 7.02
CA GLN A 589 -1.74 20.48 6.92
C GLN A 589 -2.32 21.85 7.31
N ALA A 590 -1.66 22.59 8.21
CA ALA A 590 -2.07 23.95 8.58
C ALA A 590 -1.83 24.94 7.44
N ASP A 591 -0.66 24.85 6.78
CA ASP A 591 -0.35 25.65 5.61
C ASP A 591 -1.28 25.31 4.44
N ARG A 592 -1.68 24.03 4.31
CA ARG A 592 -2.68 23.58 3.34
C ARG A 592 -4.04 24.25 3.57
N ARG A 593 -4.55 24.24 4.82
CA ARG A 593 -5.84 24.90 5.15
C ARG A 593 -5.78 26.39 4.91
N ALA A 594 -4.70 27.06 5.33
CA ALA A 594 -4.52 28.49 5.10
C ALA A 594 -4.44 28.84 3.61
N ARG A 595 -3.76 28.01 2.79
CA ARG A 595 -3.72 28.19 1.32
C ARG A 595 -5.07 27.93 0.67
N ALA A 596 -5.76 26.85 1.06
CA ALA A 596 -7.09 26.51 0.54
C ALA A 596 -8.13 27.59 0.91
N GLU A 597 -8.08 28.12 2.13
CA GLU A 597 -8.92 29.24 2.57
C GLU A 597 -8.57 30.52 1.82
N ALA A 598 -7.28 30.79 1.56
CA ALA A 598 -6.85 31.93 0.75
C ALA A 598 -7.26 31.81 -0.73
N GLU A 599 -7.22 30.61 -1.32
CA GLU A 599 -7.70 30.34 -2.68
C GLU A 599 -9.23 30.38 -2.77
N ALA A 600 -9.94 29.84 -1.78
CA ALA A 600 -11.39 29.96 -1.68
C ALA A 600 -11.81 31.42 -1.52
N ALA A 601 -11.09 32.20 -0.71
CA ALA A 601 -11.29 33.65 -0.58
C ALA A 601 -11.01 34.39 -1.88
N LYS A 602 -9.92 34.07 -2.60
CA LYS A 602 -9.61 34.65 -3.93
C LYS A 602 -10.69 34.31 -4.98
N THR A 603 -11.18 33.08 -4.97
CA THR A 603 -12.24 32.62 -5.88
C THR A 603 -13.57 33.28 -5.56
N ALA A 604 -13.90 33.44 -4.27
CA ALA A 604 -15.06 34.19 -3.81
C ALA A 604 -14.96 35.70 -4.15
N ASP A 605 -13.76 36.29 -4.10
CA ASP A 605 -13.52 37.68 -4.52
C ASP A 605 -13.61 37.85 -6.04
N GLN A 606 -13.18 36.85 -6.83
CA GLN A 606 -13.37 36.85 -8.29
C GLN A 606 -14.85 36.72 -8.67
N LEU A 607 -15.63 35.93 -7.93
CA LEU A 607 -17.08 35.79 -8.10
C LEU A 607 -17.86 37.03 -7.63
N LYS A 608 -17.36 37.78 -6.64
CA LYS A 608 -17.91 39.10 -6.25
C LYS A 608 -17.62 40.18 -7.29
N LYS A 609 -16.48 40.13 -7.98
CA LYS A 609 -16.13 41.07 -9.07
C LYS A 609 -16.91 40.84 -10.37
N THR A 610 -17.67 39.75 -10.51
CA THR A 610 -18.47 39.45 -11.71
C THR A 610 -19.93 39.93 -11.64
N LYS A 611 -20.34 40.62 -10.56
CA LYS A 611 -21.62 41.35 -10.50
C LYS A 611 -21.37 42.84 -10.31
N ILE A 612 -21.23 43.56 -11.44
CA ILE A 612 -21.71 44.93 -11.73
C ILE A 612 -21.02 45.36 -13.03
N SER A 613 -21.77 45.32 -14.14
CA SER A 613 -21.88 46.39 -15.13
C SER A 613 -22.63 45.90 -16.36
N ASP A 614 -23.94 46.20 -16.38
CA ASP A 614 -24.71 46.35 -17.62
C ASP A 614 -24.20 47.59 -18.38
N GLY A 615 -24.03 47.48 -19.70
CA GLY A 615 -23.67 48.65 -20.53
C GLY A 615 -23.18 48.36 -21.95
N LYS A 616 -24.05 47.82 -22.80
CA LYS A 616 -24.00 47.74 -24.29
C LYS A 616 -22.92 48.57 -25.04
N LYS A 617 -22.21 47.91 -25.98
CA LYS A 617 -22.38 48.13 -27.45
C LYS A 617 -21.66 47.07 -28.31
N GLN A 618 -22.38 46.67 -29.37
CA GLN A 618 -22.13 45.58 -30.34
C GLN A 618 -21.06 45.90 -31.40
N LYS A 619 -20.40 44.87 -31.95
CA LYS A 619 -20.46 44.48 -33.41
C LYS A 619 -19.65 43.18 -33.68
N PRO A 620 -19.81 42.50 -34.85
CA PRO A 620 -20.59 41.27 -34.96
C PRO A 620 -19.76 40.00 -35.22
N THR A 621 -20.45 38.87 -35.06
CA THR A 621 -20.11 37.49 -35.46
C THR A 621 -19.74 37.33 -36.93
N LYS A 622 -18.75 36.47 -37.22
CA LYS A 622 -18.70 35.66 -38.44
C LYS A 622 -18.33 34.21 -38.11
N SER A 623 -19.11 33.32 -38.70
CA SER A 623 -19.13 31.87 -38.61
C SER A 623 -18.00 31.18 -39.37
N ALA A 624 -17.70 29.97 -38.88
CA ALA A 624 -17.03 28.81 -39.46
C ALA A 624 -16.68 28.78 -40.97
N ALA A 625 -15.46 28.31 -41.28
CA ALA A 625 -15.21 27.07 -42.03
C ALA A 625 -13.70 26.84 -42.27
N ASP A 626 -13.34 25.57 -42.41
CA ASP A 626 -12.12 24.99 -42.98
C ASP A 626 -10.79 25.06 -42.20
N SER A 627 -10.44 23.93 -41.58
CA SER A 627 -9.06 23.44 -41.62
C SER A 627 -9.03 21.91 -41.68
N LYS A 628 -8.68 21.41 -42.86
CA LYS A 628 -8.37 20.00 -43.17
C LYS A 628 -7.35 19.43 -42.18
N ALA A 629 -7.67 18.26 -41.62
CA ALA A 629 -6.75 17.45 -40.85
C ALA A 629 -5.61 16.92 -41.75
N LYS A 630 -4.37 17.18 -41.34
CA LYS A 630 -3.18 16.41 -41.76
C LYS A 630 -2.78 15.50 -40.59
N PRO A 631 -2.34 14.26 -40.85
CA PRO A 631 -1.92 13.34 -39.81
C PRO A 631 -0.59 13.82 -39.22
N THR A 632 -0.57 14.11 -37.93
CA THR A 632 0.67 14.29 -37.16
C THR A 632 1.05 12.95 -36.55
N THR A 633 1.86 12.18 -37.26
CA THR A 633 2.80 11.26 -36.62
C THR A 633 3.78 12.14 -35.82
N GLU A 634 3.77 12.03 -34.50
CA GLU A 634 4.85 12.57 -33.67
C GLU A 634 6.17 11.90 -34.11
N PRO A 635 7.26 12.65 -34.32
CA PRO A 635 8.54 12.05 -34.69
C PRO A 635 9.05 11.20 -33.52
N GLU A 636 9.39 9.94 -33.79
CA GLU A 636 10.01 9.01 -32.85
C GLU A 636 11.29 9.64 -32.24
N ILE A 637 11.40 9.63 -30.90
CA ILE A 637 12.57 10.17 -30.21
C ILE A 637 13.76 9.23 -30.47
N SER A 638 14.81 9.75 -31.12
CA SER A 638 16.01 8.96 -31.48
C SER A 638 17.04 8.89 -30.35
N ILE A 639 17.68 7.72 -30.19
CA ILE A 639 18.80 7.48 -29.25
C ILE A 639 20.02 8.37 -29.54
N THR A 640 20.18 8.81 -30.78
CA THR A 640 21.27 9.69 -31.21
C THR A 640 21.22 11.08 -30.60
N ARG A 641 20.14 11.43 -29.90
CA ARG A 641 20.04 12.66 -29.12
C ARG A 641 20.81 12.61 -27.80
N LEU A 642 21.19 11.42 -27.32
CA LEU A 642 22.03 11.25 -26.14
C LEU A 642 23.51 11.46 -26.47
N ASP A 643 24.22 12.15 -25.59
CA ASP A 643 25.68 12.28 -25.62
C ASP A 643 26.30 11.29 -24.64
N ILE A 644 26.43 10.02 -25.05
CA ILE A 644 27.11 9.00 -24.25
C ILE A 644 28.56 8.93 -24.72
N ARG A 645 29.51 9.09 -23.79
CA ARG A 645 30.95 9.07 -24.08
C ARG A 645 31.69 8.05 -23.22
N VAL A 646 32.85 7.63 -23.71
CA VAL A 646 33.83 6.87 -22.93
C VAL A 646 34.47 7.81 -21.91
N GLY A 647 34.22 7.56 -20.62
CA GLY A 647 34.81 8.30 -19.51
C GLY A 647 35.88 7.48 -18.78
N LYS A 648 36.90 8.14 -18.23
CA LYS A 648 37.88 7.54 -17.32
C LYS A 648 37.74 8.15 -15.93
N ILE A 649 37.49 7.31 -14.92
CA ILE A 649 37.43 7.76 -13.52
C ILE A 649 38.85 8.08 -13.06
N LEU A 650 39.16 9.37 -12.91
CA LEU A 650 40.45 9.87 -12.43
C LEU A 650 40.54 9.86 -10.91
N LYS A 651 39.39 10.01 -10.24
CA LYS A 651 39.31 9.98 -8.78
C LYS A 651 37.90 9.60 -8.37
N ALA A 652 37.77 8.75 -7.35
CA ALA A 652 36.50 8.49 -6.67
C ALA A 652 36.70 8.65 -5.16
N GLN A 653 35.69 9.17 -4.48
CA GLN A 653 35.66 9.28 -3.02
C GLN A 653 34.23 9.16 -2.50
N LYS A 654 34.05 8.70 -1.26
CA LYS A 654 32.71 8.71 -0.62
C LYS A 654 32.23 10.14 -0.45
N HIS A 655 30.93 10.36 -0.65
CA HIS A 655 30.31 11.65 -0.43
C HIS A 655 30.37 12.02 1.07
N PRO A 656 30.76 13.27 1.43
CA PRO A 656 30.97 13.66 2.83
C PRO A 656 29.70 13.55 3.68
N ASP A 657 28.55 13.89 3.10
CA ASP A 657 27.25 13.93 3.81
C ASP A 657 26.27 12.83 3.36
N ALA A 658 26.75 11.75 2.72
CA ALA A 658 25.86 10.68 2.24
C ALA A 658 26.56 9.30 2.13
N ASP A 659 26.11 8.34 2.94
CA ASP A 659 26.71 6.99 3.01
C ASP A 659 26.50 6.13 1.76
N SER A 660 25.57 6.51 0.89
CA SER A 660 25.23 5.75 -0.32
C SER A 660 25.80 6.34 -1.61
N LEU A 661 26.54 7.46 -1.55
CA LEU A 661 26.97 8.18 -2.74
C LEU A 661 28.50 8.23 -2.88
N TYR A 662 28.99 8.06 -4.11
CA TYR A 662 30.33 8.45 -4.51
C TYR A 662 30.32 9.83 -5.16
N VAL A 663 31.46 10.50 -5.10
CA VAL A 663 31.79 11.70 -5.88
C VAL A 663 32.99 11.35 -6.74
N GLU A 664 32.80 11.37 -8.05
CA GLU A 664 33.81 11.02 -9.04
C GLU A 664 34.27 12.23 -9.85
N GLU A 665 35.57 12.29 -10.15
CA GLU A 665 36.13 13.13 -11.20
C GLU A 665 36.36 12.26 -12.42
N ILE A 666 35.59 12.47 -13.48
CA ILE A 666 35.63 11.64 -14.68
C ILE A 666 36.09 12.48 -15.89
N ASP A 667 37.18 12.05 -16.51
CA ASP A 667 37.64 12.58 -17.79
C ASP A 667 36.75 12.02 -18.92
N VAL A 668 36.06 12.90 -19.62
CA VAL A 668 35.20 12.57 -20.77
C VAL A 668 35.70 13.22 -22.07
N GLY A 669 37.02 13.49 -22.15
CA GLY A 669 37.67 14.13 -23.30
C GLY A 669 37.44 15.64 -23.40
N GLU A 670 37.06 16.27 -22.29
CA GLU A 670 36.88 17.72 -22.16
C GLU A 670 38.11 18.36 -21.47
N PRO A 671 38.32 19.70 -21.59
CA PRO A 671 39.47 20.36 -20.96
C PRO A 671 39.56 20.20 -19.44
N GLN A 672 38.45 19.89 -18.78
CA GLN A 672 38.37 19.61 -17.35
C GLN A 672 37.53 18.35 -17.11
N PRO A 673 37.91 17.49 -16.15
CA PRO A 673 37.08 16.35 -15.78
C PRO A 673 35.76 16.84 -15.16
N ARG A 674 34.70 16.06 -15.36
CA ARG A 674 33.38 16.36 -14.80
C ARG A 674 33.24 15.75 -13.40
N THR A 675 32.62 16.50 -12.50
CA THR A 675 32.14 15.96 -11.23
C THR A 675 30.88 15.15 -11.46
N VAL A 676 30.89 13.89 -11.07
CA VAL A 676 29.73 13.00 -11.09
C VAL A 676 29.42 12.55 -9.67
N VAL A 677 28.15 12.35 -9.35
CA VAL A 677 27.70 11.79 -8.08
C VAL A 677 26.87 10.55 -8.37
N SER A 678 27.33 9.38 -7.93
CA SER A 678 26.69 8.10 -8.22
C SER A 678 26.23 7.35 -6.97
N GLY A 679 25.19 6.54 -7.08
CA GLY A 679 24.65 5.71 -6.00
C GLY A 679 25.33 4.35 -5.82
N LEU A 680 26.63 4.23 -6.15
CA LEU A 680 27.29 2.94 -6.34
C LEU A 680 27.96 2.36 -5.08
N VAL A 681 27.97 3.08 -3.95
CA VAL A 681 28.70 2.68 -2.71
C VAL A 681 28.30 1.31 -2.19
N LYS A 682 27.03 0.92 -2.35
CA LYS A 682 26.50 -0.37 -1.88
C LYS A 682 26.82 -1.55 -2.80
N PHE A 683 27.30 -1.26 -4.01
CA PHE A 683 27.42 -2.25 -5.09
C PHE A 683 28.84 -2.44 -5.58
N ILE A 684 29.65 -1.38 -5.61
CA ILE A 684 31.00 -1.40 -6.15
C ILE A 684 31.96 -0.84 -5.10
N PRO A 685 32.96 -1.62 -4.66
CA PRO A 685 33.97 -1.13 -3.73
C PRO A 685 34.75 0.07 -4.30
N LEU A 686 35.23 0.96 -3.43
CA LEU A 686 35.87 2.21 -3.86
C LEU A 686 37.14 1.96 -4.68
N GLU A 687 37.92 0.95 -4.28
CA GLU A 687 39.12 0.47 -4.96
C GLU A 687 38.84 -0.02 -6.38
N GLU A 688 37.62 -0.52 -6.63
CA GLU A 688 37.17 -0.97 -7.94
C GLU A 688 36.56 0.16 -8.77
N MET A 689 36.54 1.40 -8.30
CA MET A 689 36.07 2.56 -9.10
C MET A 689 37.24 3.27 -9.79
N GLN A 690 38.42 3.24 -9.17
CA GLN A 690 39.55 4.05 -9.57
C GLN A 690 40.15 3.59 -10.92
N ASN A 691 40.47 4.54 -11.81
CA ASN A 691 41.09 4.29 -13.12
C ASN A 691 40.30 3.40 -14.10
N ARG A 692 38.99 3.21 -13.88
CA ARG A 692 38.14 2.46 -14.82
C ARG A 692 37.64 3.30 -15.97
N LEU A 693 37.48 2.64 -17.11
CA LEU A 693 36.74 3.17 -18.25
C LEU A 693 35.25 2.83 -18.08
N VAL A 694 34.38 3.79 -18.31
CA VAL A 694 32.94 3.69 -18.12
C VAL A 694 32.19 4.42 -19.23
N CYS A 695 30.95 4.04 -19.52
CA CYS A 695 30.06 4.84 -20.38
C CYS A 695 29.37 5.92 -19.55
N VAL A 696 29.42 7.17 -20.02
CA VAL A 696 28.94 8.35 -19.28
C VAL A 696 28.00 9.17 -20.14
N LEU A 697 26.81 9.47 -19.62
CA LEU A 697 25.85 10.36 -20.26
C LEU A 697 26.14 11.83 -19.89
N CYS A 698 26.51 12.63 -20.89
CA CYS A 698 27.09 13.97 -20.72
C CYS A 698 26.11 15.13 -20.99
N ASN A 699 24.97 14.91 -21.62
CA ASN A 699 24.06 16.01 -21.96
C ASN A 699 22.81 16.10 -21.06
N LEU A 700 22.82 15.47 -19.88
CA LEU A 700 21.80 15.74 -18.85
C LEU A 700 22.01 17.11 -18.20
N LYS A 701 20.91 17.74 -17.79
CA LYS A 701 20.98 18.95 -16.96
C LYS A 701 21.62 18.58 -15.61
N PRO A 702 22.63 19.33 -15.13
CA PRO A 702 23.28 19.02 -13.86
C PRO A 702 22.30 18.96 -12.68
N ALA A 703 22.45 17.96 -11.82
CA ALA A 703 21.58 17.72 -10.67
C ALA A 703 22.35 17.87 -9.36
N THR A 704 21.75 18.53 -8.36
CA THR A 704 22.36 18.66 -7.02
C THR A 704 21.94 17.49 -6.14
N MET A 705 22.92 16.70 -5.70
CA MET A 705 22.73 15.55 -4.82
C MET A 705 23.46 15.85 -3.51
N ARG A 706 22.70 16.02 -2.42
CA ARG A 706 23.24 16.27 -1.07
C ARG A 706 24.27 17.40 -1.01
N GLY A 707 24.07 18.45 -1.81
CA GLY A 707 24.90 19.66 -1.83
C GLY A 707 25.98 19.68 -2.91
N ILE A 708 26.30 18.54 -3.55
CA ILE A 708 27.26 18.46 -4.65
C ILE A 708 26.53 18.37 -5.98
N LYS A 709 26.99 19.12 -6.99
CA LYS A 709 26.38 19.16 -8.32
C LYS A 709 27.01 18.09 -9.21
N SER A 710 26.20 17.12 -9.64
CA SER A 710 26.58 16.12 -10.64
C SER A 710 26.38 16.69 -12.04
N HIS A 711 27.42 16.66 -12.87
CA HIS A 711 27.47 17.23 -14.21
C HIS A 711 27.37 16.20 -15.35
N ALA A 712 27.27 14.92 -15.00
CA ALA A 712 27.02 13.81 -15.92
C ALA A 712 26.45 12.63 -15.12
N MET A 713 26.21 11.51 -15.79
CA MET A 713 25.74 10.28 -15.15
C MET A 713 26.52 9.08 -15.68
N VAL A 714 27.03 8.24 -14.78
CA VAL A 714 27.67 6.97 -15.15
C VAL A 714 26.59 5.93 -15.43
N LEU A 715 26.68 5.22 -16.55
CA LEU A 715 25.75 4.16 -16.91
C LEU A 715 26.11 2.85 -16.20
N ALA A 716 25.13 2.24 -15.55
CA ALA A 716 25.27 0.97 -14.87
C ALA A 716 24.08 0.03 -15.16
N ALA A 717 24.38 -1.26 -15.35
CA ALA A 717 23.37 -2.31 -15.44
C ALA A 717 22.95 -2.76 -14.04
N SER A 718 21.66 -3.01 -13.87
CA SER A 718 21.06 -3.53 -12.65
C SER A 718 20.29 -4.80 -12.97
N ASN A 719 20.42 -5.82 -12.12
CA ASN A 719 19.55 -7.00 -12.20
C ASN A 719 18.11 -6.67 -11.73
N SER A 720 17.18 -7.59 -11.97
CA SER A 720 15.73 -7.37 -11.80
C SER A 720 15.26 -7.11 -10.37
N ASP A 721 16.00 -7.58 -9.36
CA ASP A 721 15.74 -7.34 -7.94
C ASP A 721 16.63 -6.24 -7.33
N HIS A 722 17.46 -5.59 -8.15
CA HIS A 722 18.40 -4.54 -7.78
C HIS A 722 19.43 -4.94 -6.70
N THR A 723 19.64 -6.24 -6.48
CA THR A 723 20.66 -6.73 -5.53
C THR A 723 22.09 -6.61 -6.09
N LYS A 724 22.23 -6.51 -7.42
CA LYS A 724 23.52 -6.39 -8.10
C LYS A 724 23.50 -5.25 -9.13
N VAL A 725 24.54 -4.42 -9.11
CA VAL A 725 24.76 -3.33 -10.07
C VAL A 725 26.20 -3.38 -10.57
N GLU A 726 26.39 -3.24 -11.88
CA GLU A 726 27.69 -3.27 -12.55
C GLU A 726 27.81 -2.10 -13.52
N LEU A 727 29.02 -1.55 -13.69
CA LEU A 727 29.29 -0.50 -14.66
C LEU A 727 29.17 -1.02 -16.09
N VAL A 728 28.70 -0.16 -16.99
CA VAL A 728 28.81 -0.42 -18.44
C VAL A 728 30.20 0.01 -18.89
N GLU A 729 31.03 -0.97 -19.23
CA GLU A 729 32.44 -0.79 -19.56
C GLU A 729 32.69 -0.85 -21.07
N PRO A 730 33.34 0.17 -21.66
CA PRO A 730 33.84 0.07 -23.03
C PRO A 730 35.11 -0.81 -23.08
N PRO A 731 35.54 -1.25 -24.28
CA PRO A 731 36.79 -1.98 -24.45
C PRO A 731 38.00 -1.22 -23.86
N LYS A 732 38.99 -1.96 -23.34
CA LYS A 732 40.18 -1.34 -22.70
C LYS A 732 41.00 -0.43 -23.62
N SER A 733 40.92 -0.63 -24.93
CA SER A 733 41.58 0.18 -25.96
C SER A 733 40.69 1.32 -26.50
N ALA A 734 39.50 1.53 -25.93
CA ALA A 734 38.63 2.63 -26.31
C ALA A 734 39.25 3.99 -25.93
N ILE A 735 39.00 4.99 -26.77
CA ILE A 735 39.59 6.33 -26.61
C ILE A 735 38.73 7.13 -25.63
N VAL A 736 39.34 7.73 -24.60
CA VAL A 736 38.64 8.59 -23.65
C VAL A 736 38.05 9.80 -24.38
N GLY A 737 36.78 10.08 -24.12
CA GLY A 737 35.98 11.12 -24.76
C GLY A 737 35.36 10.74 -26.11
N GLU A 738 35.66 9.55 -26.62
CA GLU A 738 34.97 9.04 -27.81
C GLU A 738 33.47 8.87 -27.54
N ARG A 739 32.65 9.26 -28.52
CA ARG A 739 31.21 9.08 -28.47
C ARG A 739 30.83 7.63 -28.73
N VAL A 740 29.98 7.07 -27.87
CA VAL A 740 29.35 5.77 -28.07
C VAL A 740 28.31 5.88 -29.18
N THR A 741 28.38 4.97 -30.13
CA THR A 741 27.52 4.91 -31.32
C THR A 741 26.60 3.69 -31.26
N PHE A 742 25.57 3.69 -32.11
CA PHE A 742 24.58 2.63 -32.21
C PHE A 742 24.42 2.27 -33.68
N PRO A 743 24.81 1.06 -34.12
CA PRO A 743 24.69 0.65 -35.53
C PRO A 743 23.27 0.88 -36.09
N GLY A 744 23.17 1.56 -37.23
CA GLY A 744 21.87 1.86 -37.86
C GLY A 744 21.19 3.14 -37.36
N PHE A 745 21.78 3.87 -36.41
CA PHE A 745 21.31 5.18 -35.99
C PHE A 745 22.33 6.28 -36.32
N GLU A 746 21.90 7.28 -37.07
CA GLU A 746 22.71 8.45 -37.41
C GLU A 746 22.09 9.73 -36.81
N GLY A 747 22.92 10.62 -36.28
CA GLY A 747 22.48 11.92 -35.74
C GLY A 747 23.42 12.50 -34.68
N GLU A 748 23.27 13.79 -34.44
CA GLU A 748 24.04 14.54 -33.44
C GLU A 748 23.32 14.62 -32.09
N PRO A 749 24.05 14.65 -30.96
CA PRO A 749 23.43 14.74 -29.65
C PRO A 749 22.85 16.14 -29.43
N ASP A 750 21.83 16.24 -28.58
CA ASP A 750 21.40 17.55 -28.09
C ASP A 750 22.52 18.16 -27.22
N ASP A 751 22.78 19.48 -27.29
CA ASP A 751 23.76 20.15 -26.41
C ASP A 751 23.46 19.93 -24.92
N VAL A 752 22.18 20.08 -24.56
CA VAL A 752 21.61 19.73 -23.24
C VAL A 752 20.20 19.21 -23.45
N LEU A 753 19.90 18.03 -22.93
CA LEU A 753 18.58 17.42 -22.97
C LEU A 753 17.57 18.29 -22.22
N ASN A 754 16.47 18.63 -22.89
CA ASN A 754 15.39 19.37 -22.27
C ASN A 754 14.61 18.45 -21.31
N PRO A 755 14.60 18.69 -19.98
CA PRO A 755 13.92 17.82 -19.03
C PRO A 755 12.42 17.70 -19.26
N LYS A 756 11.79 18.69 -19.91
CA LYS A 756 10.36 18.66 -20.27
C LYS A 756 10.04 17.69 -21.40
N LYS A 757 11.03 17.36 -22.24
CA LYS A 757 10.87 16.43 -23.38
C LYS A 757 11.11 14.97 -23.00
N LYS A 758 11.51 14.68 -21.75
CA LYS A 758 11.73 13.34 -21.20
C LYS A 758 12.57 12.39 -22.08
N VAL A 759 13.54 12.94 -22.82
CA VAL A 759 14.29 12.21 -23.87
C VAL A 759 15.06 11.02 -23.28
N TRP A 760 15.75 11.23 -22.17
CA TRP A 760 16.47 10.15 -21.48
C TRP A 760 15.50 9.09 -20.95
N GLU A 761 14.42 9.51 -20.30
CA GLU A 761 13.44 8.62 -19.69
C GLU A 761 12.69 7.77 -20.73
N THR A 762 12.44 8.32 -21.92
CA THR A 762 11.86 7.57 -23.05
C THR A 762 12.83 6.55 -23.64
N LEU A 763 14.12 6.86 -23.69
CA LEU A 763 15.12 6.00 -24.33
C LEU A 763 15.70 4.94 -23.38
N GLN A 764 15.79 5.23 -22.09
CA GLN A 764 16.41 4.32 -21.11
C GLN A 764 15.63 3.01 -20.95
N VAL A 765 14.32 2.99 -21.22
CA VAL A 765 13.50 1.78 -21.05
C VAL A 765 13.92 0.65 -21.99
N ASP A 766 14.54 1.00 -23.11
CA ASP A 766 15.05 0.07 -24.10
C ASP A 766 16.56 -0.21 -23.93
N LEU A 767 17.22 0.42 -22.95
CA LEU A 767 18.63 0.17 -22.63
C LEU A 767 18.76 -1.01 -21.66
N HIS A 768 19.46 -2.06 -22.10
CA HIS A 768 19.65 -3.28 -21.33
C HIS A 768 20.94 -4.02 -21.70
N SER A 769 21.39 -4.95 -20.88
CA SER A 769 22.44 -5.91 -21.26
C SER A 769 21.84 -7.17 -21.87
N ASP A 770 22.43 -7.72 -22.92
CA ASP A 770 21.94 -8.94 -23.58
C ASP A 770 22.46 -10.23 -22.90
N ALA A 771 22.12 -11.38 -23.48
CA ALA A 771 22.59 -12.70 -23.01
C ALA A 771 24.12 -12.89 -23.13
N ASN A 772 24.79 -12.11 -23.98
CA ASN A 772 26.25 -12.11 -24.18
C ASN A 772 26.96 -11.02 -23.35
N LEU A 773 26.23 -10.38 -22.41
CA LEU A 773 26.69 -9.31 -21.55
C LEU A 773 27.05 -8.01 -22.30
N VAL A 774 26.53 -7.84 -23.51
CA VAL A 774 26.70 -6.64 -24.33
C VAL A 774 25.63 -5.62 -23.94
N ALA A 775 26.02 -4.36 -23.74
CA ALA A 775 25.07 -3.28 -23.54
C ALA A 775 24.39 -2.91 -24.86
N CYS A 776 23.06 -2.85 -24.85
CA CYS A 776 22.23 -2.66 -26.05
C CYS A 776 21.14 -1.61 -25.83
N TYR A 777 20.71 -0.96 -26.91
CA TYR A 777 19.48 -0.19 -27.03
C TYR A 777 18.60 -0.86 -28.09
N LYS A 778 17.39 -1.33 -27.74
CA LYS A 778 16.53 -2.11 -28.67
C LYS A 778 17.30 -3.22 -29.41
N ASP A 779 18.08 -4.00 -28.67
CA ASP A 779 18.96 -5.09 -29.16
C ASP A 779 20.13 -4.64 -30.06
N ILE A 780 20.35 -3.34 -30.22
CA ILE A 780 21.46 -2.77 -30.99
C ILE A 780 22.60 -2.41 -30.03
N PRO A 781 23.83 -2.92 -30.23
CA PRO A 781 24.91 -2.76 -29.27
C PRO A 781 25.42 -1.32 -29.18
N LEU A 782 25.82 -0.93 -27.97
CA LEU A 782 26.62 0.28 -27.74
C LEU A 782 28.04 0.02 -28.26
N THR A 783 28.48 0.78 -29.26
CA THR A 783 29.77 0.58 -29.94
C THR A 783 30.72 1.76 -29.82
N THR A 784 32.00 1.44 -29.69
CA THR A 784 33.15 2.35 -29.84
C THR A 784 34.01 1.89 -31.00
N SER A 785 34.99 2.70 -31.40
CA SER A 785 36.03 2.35 -32.38
C SER A 785 36.81 1.09 -31.99
N ALA A 786 36.88 0.77 -30.70
CA ALA A 786 37.56 -0.39 -30.15
C ALA A 786 36.67 -1.64 -29.97
N GLY A 787 35.36 -1.53 -30.26
CA GLY A 787 34.40 -2.63 -30.12
C GLY A 787 33.20 -2.30 -29.22
N VAL A 788 32.45 -3.33 -28.84
CA VAL A 788 31.20 -3.23 -28.08
C VAL A 788 31.43 -2.98 -26.58
N CYS A 789 30.54 -2.19 -25.96
CA CYS A 789 30.51 -2.00 -24.51
C CYS A 789 29.81 -3.19 -23.82
N LYS A 790 30.31 -3.59 -22.65
CA LYS A 790 29.86 -4.78 -21.93
C LYS A 790 29.66 -4.52 -20.45
N VAL A 791 28.98 -5.45 -19.79
CA VAL A 791 28.90 -5.57 -18.34
C VAL A 791 29.59 -6.86 -17.90
N ALA A 792 29.93 -6.97 -16.61
CA ALA A 792 30.78 -8.05 -16.15
C ALA A 792 30.05 -9.40 -16.07
N SER A 793 28.78 -9.40 -15.65
CA SER A 793 28.00 -10.63 -15.48
C SER A 793 26.48 -10.48 -15.43
N ILE A 794 25.93 -9.26 -15.41
CA ILE A 794 24.47 -9.07 -15.43
C ILE A 794 23.96 -9.27 -16.87
N SER A 795 23.26 -10.38 -17.14
CA SER A 795 22.51 -10.57 -18.40
C SER A 795 21.06 -10.11 -18.24
N ASN A 796 20.47 -9.56 -19.30
CA ASN A 796 19.10 -9.03 -19.33
C ASN A 796 18.83 -7.99 -18.22
N GLY A 797 19.84 -7.22 -17.83
CA GLY A 797 19.73 -6.18 -16.81
C GLY A 797 19.36 -4.84 -17.42
N SER A 798 18.54 -4.05 -16.73
CA SER A 798 18.23 -2.68 -17.16
C SER A 798 19.45 -1.77 -16.97
N ILE A 799 19.80 -0.98 -17.98
CA ILE A 799 20.89 0.00 -17.91
C ILE A 799 20.32 1.38 -17.61
N ARG A 800 20.89 2.08 -16.63
CA ARG A 800 20.44 3.39 -16.17
C ARG A 800 21.58 4.26 -15.67
#